data_AF-A0A962I6Y8-F1
#
_entry.id   AF-A0A962I6Y8-F1
#
_cell.length_a   1.000
_cell.length_b   1.000
_cell.length_c   1.000
_cell.angle_alpha   90.00
_cell.angle_beta   90.00
_cell.angle_gamma   90.00
#
_symmetry.space_group_name_H-M   'P 1'
#
loop_
_entity.id
_entity.type
_entity.pdbx_description
1 polymer ?
#
loop_
_entity_poly.entity_id
_entity_poly.type
_entity_poly.pdbx_seq_one_letter_code
_entity_poly.pdbx_strand_id
1 'polypeptide(L)'
;MDFYLLALIVLLLIAVLDLSVGVANDAVNFLNSAIGSRAASLRTLSLLAAVGLILGSLLSSGMMEVARSGIFQPAAFSFDEVMVIFVAVMVADVLLLDAFNTMGLPTSTTVSVVFELLGAALLVALLKMAVLNQSAGALDSYLNAGNALRIISGIFISIAVAFVVGTVVQWCTRLLFTFRPNQQGRWLHALWAALALALISDFLLVKTLAQSGLLPTRWLDWSTAHPLATLLLLGLAGLALTEAGWRLHRLEPTRLVVLVGTLALATAFASNDLVNFLGVPLAGLTAYQDWLASGQPAADHGMAVLANPVRGQTWLMLAGGAIMALTLWLSSKARSVTETEVNLGRQGQGSERFRPGPLSRGLVRLSLWLFQILHPLLPQTLRARIERRFETEPAGAPLPENDRPAFDLVRGSVNLTVASSLIALATLWKLPLSTTFVSFMVAMGSSLADRSWGRDSAVYRIAGVASVIGGWFLTALIAFSTAALFALVLWYLRTAGLLLLLGLVIATLLLSGRWHRRRQAQTSIQVPLAERSEALFVTLADVLAASASLRPTALASQLRRCRQWRRRQIDSRSGFSLARSMDDPERGDALVRLLRNEKRLLALVEGMLERLVEHHRDLLTPLAPGQVQRLRSCLELVSQAIRHPAERDSCATLRAAAIASMQQTRLTELKAGDLVADSPGRLLLNLTDDLLELLTLAEAIAQWRLKVGLSDASRPSEDANPLLSAA
;
A
#
# COMPACT_ATOMS: atom_id res chain seq x y z
N MET A 1 -23.54 -34.75 14.75
CA MET A 1 -22.45 -34.00 15.40
C MET A 1 -23.07 -33.07 16.40
N ASP A 2 -22.63 -33.11 17.65
CA ASP A 2 -23.05 -32.15 18.67
C ASP A 2 -22.58 -30.74 18.28
N PHE A 3 -23.41 -29.73 18.59
CA PHE A 3 -23.15 -28.32 18.27
C PHE A 3 -21.73 -27.88 18.68
N TYR A 4 -21.27 -28.29 19.86
CA TYR A 4 -19.97 -27.90 20.40
C TYR A 4 -18.78 -28.46 19.61
N LEU A 5 -18.86 -29.72 19.16
CA LEU A 5 -17.81 -30.30 18.34
C LEU A 5 -17.78 -29.63 16.95
N LEU A 6 -18.96 -29.35 16.38
CA LEU A 6 -19.04 -28.60 15.12
C LEU A 6 -18.48 -27.17 15.27
N ALA A 7 -18.85 -26.48 16.35
CA ALA A 7 -18.34 -25.16 16.69
C ALA A 7 -16.82 -25.15 16.84
N LEU A 8 -16.24 -26.14 17.53
CA LEU A 8 -14.80 -26.28 17.67
C LEU A 8 -14.09 -26.50 16.33
N ILE A 9 -14.63 -27.40 15.47
CA ILE A 9 -14.06 -27.63 14.14
C ILE A 9 -14.11 -26.33 13.31
N VAL A 10 -15.24 -25.63 13.32
CA VAL A 10 -15.39 -24.35 12.63
C VAL A 10 -14.40 -23.32 13.17
N LEU A 11 -14.24 -23.21 14.50
CA LEU A 11 -13.31 -22.29 15.15
C LEU A 11 -11.86 -22.53 14.69
N LEU A 12 -11.43 -23.79 14.63
CA LEU A 12 -10.08 -24.16 14.18
C LEU A 12 -9.87 -23.95 12.68
N LEU A 13 -10.90 -24.19 11.85
CA LEU A 13 -10.85 -23.92 10.41
C LEU A 13 -10.78 -22.42 10.12
N ILE A 14 -11.60 -21.63 10.83
CA ILE A 14 -11.60 -20.17 10.73
C ILE A 14 -10.25 -19.61 11.18
N ALA A 15 -9.62 -20.16 12.21
CA ALA A 15 -8.28 -19.73 12.64
C ALA A 15 -7.23 -19.82 11.52
N VAL A 16 -7.28 -20.86 10.68
CA VAL A 16 -6.37 -21.00 9.52
C VAL A 16 -6.66 -19.95 8.44
N LEU A 17 -7.93 -19.68 8.18
CA LEU A 17 -8.35 -18.60 7.27
C LEU A 17 -7.91 -17.25 7.80
N ASP A 18 -8.07 -17.03 9.10
CA ASP A 18 -7.76 -15.80 9.79
C ASP A 18 -6.26 -15.50 9.78
N LEU A 19 -5.41 -16.50 10.06
CA LEU A 19 -3.96 -16.39 9.86
C LEU A 19 -3.60 -15.97 8.44
N SER A 20 -4.36 -16.43 7.45
CA SER A 20 -4.08 -16.12 6.04
C SER A 20 -4.53 -14.70 5.68
N VAL A 21 -5.70 -14.27 6.16
CA VAL A 21 -6.27 -12.95 5.90
C VAL A 21 -5.55 -11.87 6.72
N GLY A 22 -5.25 -12.15 7.98
CA GLY A 22 -4.51 -11.26 8.88
C GLY A 22 -3.09 -10.97 8.42
N VAL A 23 -2.34 -11.99 7.94
CA VAL A 23 -1.02 -11.73 7.35
C VAL A 23 -1.11 -10.93 6.07
N ALA A 24 -2.15 -11.13 5.25
CA ALA A 24 -2.31 -10.32 4.06
C ALA A 24 -2.53 -8.82 4.39
N ASN A 25 -3.19 -8.54 5.51
CA ASN A 25 -3.40 -7.19 6.04
C ASN A 25 -2.11 -6.59 6.59
N ASP A 26 -1.36 -7.35 7.40
CA ASP A 26 -0.22 -6.82 8.16
C ASP A 26 1.13 -7.02 7.48
N ALA A 27 1.19 -7.79 6.38
CA ALA A 27 2.39 -7.95 5.53
C ALA A 27 2.99 -6.61 5.12
N VAL A 28 2.12 -5.63 4.93
CA VAL A 28 2.51 -4.30 4.51
C VAL A 28 3.30 -3.57 5.60
N ASN A 29 2.91 -3.73 6.86
CA ASN A 29 3.54 -3.04 7.99
C ASN A 29 5.05 -3.30 8.05
N PHE A 30 5.47 -4.55 7.77
CA PHE A 30 6.89 -4.91 7.80
C PHE A 30 7.61 -4.87 6.45
N LEU A 31 6.90 -4.87 5.32
CA LEU A 31 7.52 -4.80 3.99
C LEU A 31 7.59 -3.38 3.40
N ASN A 32 6.70 -2.47 3.80
CA ASN A 32 6.55 -1.13 3.20
C ASN A 32 7.88 -0.35 3.23
N SER A 33 8.54 -0.31 4.38
CA SER A 33 9.83 0.39 4.55
C SER A 33 10.94 -0.13 3.63
N ALA A 34 10.99 -1.43 3.38
CA ALA A 34 12.01 -2.05 2.55
C ALA A 34 11.71 -1.96 1.05
N ILE A 35 10.43 -2.08 0.67
CA ILE A 35 9.98 -1.93 -0.71
C ILE A 35 10.07 -0.47 -1.15
N GLY A 36 9.58 0.44 -0.32
CA GLY A 36 9.60 1.88 -0.61
C GLY A 36 11.01 2.44 -0.75
N SER A 37 11.98 1.90 -0.01
CA SER A 37 13.40 2.27 -0.15
C SER A 37 14.17 1.48 -1.22
N ARG A 38 13.49 0.57 -1.95
CA ARG A 38 14.10 -0.35 -2.94
C ARG A 38 15.34 -1.09 -2.39
N ALA A 39 15.28 -1.53 -1.12
CA ALA A 39 16.43 -2.12 -0.44
C ALA A 39 16.83 -3.51 -0.97
N ALA A 40 15.87 -4.30 -1.45
CA ALA A 40 16.11 -5.58 -2.12
C ALA A 40 14.91 -5.96 -3.00
N SER A 41 15.05 -7.05 -3.76
CA SER A 41 13.93 -7.61 -4.53
C SER A 41 12.81 -8.10 -3.61
N LEU A 42 11.55 -8.03 -4.08
CA LEU A 42 10.39 -8.55 -3.32
C LEU A 42 10.58 -10.00 -2.87
N ARG A 43 11.23 -10.85 -3.69
CA ARG A 43 11.50 -12.25 -3.34
C ARG A 43 12.40 -12.35 -2.10
N THR A 44 13.45 -11.55 -2.04
CA THR A 44 14.38 -11.50 -0.90
C THR A 44 13.68 -10.98 0.36
N LEU A 45 12.87 -9.93 0.22
CA LEU A 45 12.14 -9.33 1.33
C LEU A 45 11.07 -10.29 1.89
N SER A 46 10.31 -10.96 1.02
CA SER A 46 9.35 -11.99 1.43
C SER A 46 10.02 -13.18 2.11
N LEU A 47 11.21 -13.60 1.67
CA LEU A 47 11.97 -14.67 2.34
C LEU A 47 12.41 -14.25 3.74
N LEU A 48 12.96 -13.04 3.89
CA LEU A 48 13.37 -12.50 5.20
C LEU A 48 12.18 -12.37 6.15
N ALA A 49 11.05 -11.86 5.64
CA ALA A 49 9.83 -11.77 6.42
C ALA A 49 9.30 -13.15 6.82
N ALA A 50 9.29 -14.13 5.91
CA ALA A 50 8.88 -15.50 6.21
C ALA A 50 9.73 -16.13 7.34
N VAL A 51 11.06 -15.94 7.29
CA VAL A 51 11.95 -16.36 8.38
C VAL A 51 11.59 -15.64 9.68
N GLY A 52 11.37 -14.32 9.63
CA GLY A 52 10.94 -13.54 10.78
C GLY A 52 9.62 -14.05 11.38
N LEU A 53 8.63 -14.39 10.56
CA LEU A 53 7.34 -14.93 11.03
C LEU A 53 7.51 -16.26 11.79
N ILE A 54 8.37 -17.15 11.30
CA ILE A 54 8.68 -18.43 11.96
C ILE A 54 9.43 -18.20 13.27
N LEU A 55 10.40 -17.28 13.29
CA LEU A 55 11.12 -16.94 14.51
C LEU A 55 10.19 -16.29 15.54
N GLY A 56 9.31 -15.39 15.11
CA GLY A 56 8.37 -14.71 15.98
C GLY A 56 7.34 -15.66 16.60
N SER A 57 6.90 -16.68 15.86
CA SER A 57 5.96 -17.67 16.39
C SER A 57 6.56 -18.53 17.51
N LEU A 58 7.86 -18.84 17.44
CA LEU A 58 8.59 -19.48 18.55
C LEU A 58 8.65 -18.61 19.81
N LEU A 59 8.58 -17.29 19.64
CA LEU A 59 8.70 -16.30 20.72
C LEU A 59 7.36 -15.84 21.29
N SER A 60 6.23 -16.28 20.73
CA SER A 60 4.88 -15.77 21.06
C SER A 60 4.29 -16.34 22.38
N SER A 61 4.94 -17.33 22.99
CA SER A 61 4.39 -18.10 24.13
C SER A 61 4.07 -17.28 25.39
N GLY A 62 4.62 -16.07 25.55
CA GLY A 62 4.41 -15.20 26.71
C GLY A 62 3.16 -14.31 26.66
N MET A 63 2.57 -14.08 25.48
CA MET A 63 1.49 -13.10 25.26
C MET A 63 0.07 -13.67 25.36
N MET A 64 -0.08 -15.00 25.36
CA MET A 64 -1.38 -15.69 25.35
C MET A 64 -2.26 -15.44 26.59
N GLU A 65 -1.69 -14.81 27.61
CA GLU A 65 -2.31 -14.48 28.90
C GLU A 65 -3.15 -13.19 28.87
N VAL A 66 -2.85 -12.23 27.98
CA VAL A 66 -3.29 -10.83 28.14
C VAL A 66 -4.63 -10.52 27.45
N ALA A 67 -5.00 -11.23 26.38
CA ALA A 67 -6.14 -10.84 25.54
C ALA A 67 -7.50 -11.43 25.99
N ARG A 68 -7.53 -12.53 26.75
CA ARG A 68 -8.79 -13.27 27.03
C ARG A 68 -9.38 -12.99 28.40
N SER A 69 -8.61 -13.20 29.47
CA SER A 69 -9.01 -12.88 30.86
C SER A 69 -8.98 -11.38 31.18
N GLY A 70 -8.42 -10.57 30.27
CA GLY A 70 -8.33 -9.12 30.41
C GLY A 70 -9.63 -8.36 30.11
N ILE A 71 -10.56 -8.94 29.33
CA ILE A 71 -11.77 -8.24 28.83
C ILE A 71 -13.03 -8.68 29.57
N PHE A 72 -13.22 -9.99 29.76
CA PHE A 72 -14.36 -10.55 30.50
C PHE A 72 -13.87 -11.56 31.55
N GLN A 73 -14.70 -11.83 32.55
CA GLN A 73 -14.40 -12.75 33.66
C GLN A 73 -14.83 -14.17 33.27
N PRO A 74 -13.93 -15.09 32.89
CA PRO A 74 -14.35 -16.37 32.32
C PRO A 74 -15.13 -17.24 33.30
N ALA A 75 -14.85 -17.14 34.60
CA ALA A 75 -15.58 -17.85 35.65
C ALA A 75 -17.07 -17.46 35.75
N ALA A 76 -17.46 -16.28 35.26
CA ALA A 76 -18.84 -15.83 35.25
C ALA A 76 -19.66 -16.45 34.10
N PHE A 77 -19.01 -17.13 33.15
CA PHE A 77 -19.64 -17.74 31.99
C PHE A 77 -19.53 -19.26 32.02
N SER A 78 -20.54 -19.93 31.47
CA SER A 78 -20.54 -21.38 31.24
C SER A 78 -19.77 -21.74 29.97
N PHE A 79 -19.45 -23.02 29.80
CA PHE A 79 -18.84 -23.53 28.58
C PHE A 79 -19.68 -23.18 27.34
N ASP A 80 -21.00 -23.35 27.44
CA ASP A 80 -21.94 -23.02 26.36
C ASP A 80 -21.83 -21.55 25.92
N GLU A 81 -21.84 -20.65 26.90
CA GLU A 81 -21.78 -19.21 26.68
C GLU A 81 -20.43 -18.77 26.08
N VAL A 82 -19.34 -19.34 26.58
CA VAL A 82 -17.99 -19.05 26.07
C VAL A 82 -17.82 -19.53 24.63
N MET A 83 -18.39 -20.68 24.26
CA MET A 83 -18.35 -21.15 22.87
C MET A 83 -19.11 -20.22 21.93
N VAL A 84 -20.25 -19.68 22.36
CA VAL A 84 -20.99 -18.65 21.60
C VAL A 84 -20.12 -17.41 21.39
N ILE A 85 -19.46 -16.91 22.44
CA ILE A 85 -18.59 -15.73 22.36
C ILE A 85 -17.44 -15.98 21.36
N PHE A 86 -16.70 -17.08 21.51
CA PHE A 86 -15.52 -17.35 20.71
C PHE A 86 -15.82 -17.56 19.23
N VAL A 87 -16.90 -18.28 18.91
CA VAL A 87 -17.31 -18.45 17.51
C VAL A 87 -17.76 -17.12 16.90
N ALA A 88 -18.54 -16.32 17.63
CA ALA A 88 -18.99 -15.01 17.16
C ALA A 88 -17.80 -14.09 16.83
N VAL A 89 -16.81 -14.05 17.72
CA VAL A 89 -15.58 -13.26 17.56
C VAL A 89 -14.82 -13.70 16.31
N MET A 90 -14.48 -14.98 16.17
CA MET A 90 -13.66 -15.44 15.04
C MET A 90 -14.36 -15.28 13.68
N VAL A 91 -15.69 -15.44 13.64
CA VAL A 91 -16.46 -15.17 12.41
C VAL A 91 -16.44 -13.68 12.09
N ALA A 92 -16.62 -12.81 13.09
CA ALA A 92 -16.56 -11.36 12.90
C ALA A 92 -15.18 -10.93 12.39
N ASP A 93 -14.10 -11.41 12.99
CA ASP A 93 -12.73 -11.00 12.65
C ASP A 93 -12.40 -11.34 11.19
N VAL A 94 -12.63 -12.60 10.76
CA VAL A 94 -12.34 -13.00 9.37
C VAL A 94 -13.14 -12.20 8.36
N LEU A 95 -14.41 -11.92 8.63
CA LEU A 95 -15.26 -11.12 7.74
C LEU A 95 -14.78 -9.67 7.67
N LEU A 96 -14.45 -9.09 8.82
CA LEU A 96 -13.98 -7.72 8.94
C LEU A 96 -12.65 -7.55 8.21
N LEU A 97 -11.67 -8.41 8.50
CA LEU A 97 -10.35 -8.36 7.90
C LEU A 97 -10.39 -8.65 6.40
N ASP A 98 -11.20 -9.59 5.91
CA ASP A 98 -11.32 -9.81 4.46
C ASP A 98 -11.95 -8.60 3.77
N ALA A 99 -12.96 -7.95 4.37
CA ALA A 99 -13.57 -6.74 3.81
C ALA A 99 -12.55 -5.60 3.70
N PHE A 100 -11.80 -5.31 4.76
CA PHE A 100 -10.78 -4.26 4.74
C PHE A 100 -9.62 -4.56 3.79
N ASN A 101 -9.13 -5.80 3.77
CA ASN A 101 -8.12 -6.26 2.81
C ASN A 101 -8.57 -6.07 1.37
N THR A 102 -9.83 -6.40 1.11
CA THR A 102 -10.44 -6.28 -0.21
C THR A 102 -10.54 -4.81 -0.62
N MET A 103 -10.83 -3.91 0.32
CA MET A 103 -10.81 -2.46 0.13
C MET A 103 -9.41 -1.83 0.10
N GLY A 104 -8.37 -2.55 0.53
CA GLY A 104 -6.99 -2.06 0.60
C GLY A 104 -6.77 -1.04 1.73
N LEU A 105 -7.51 -1.17 2.83
CA LEU A 105 -7.46 -0.27 3.98
C LEU A 105 -6.70 -0.93 5.14
N PRO A 106 -5.64 -0.29 5.69
CA PRO A 106 -4.85 -0.86 6.77
C PRO A 106 -5.68 -0.95 8.06
N THR A 107 -5.87 -2.15 8.56
CA THR A 107 -6.68 -2.44 9.75
C THR A 107 -5.84 -3.04 10.86
N SER A 108 -6.24 -2.90 12.11
CA SER A 108 -5.55 -3.53 13.24
C SER A 108 -6.29 -4.77 13.71
N THR A 109 -5.61 -5.92 13.64
CA THR A 109 -6.05 -7.22 14.15
C THR A 109 -6.16 -7.23 15.68
N THR A 110 -5.31 -6.48 16.37
CA THR A 110 -5.41 -6.33 17.84
C THR A 110 -6.67 -5.56 18.23
N VAL A 111 -6.99 -4.48 17.51
CA VAL A 111 -8.19 -3.68 17.80
C VAL A 111 -9.46 -4.45 17.47
N SER A 112 -9.51 -5.17 16.35
CA SER A 112 -10.69 -5.97 15.99
C SER A 112 -10.99 -7.00 17.08
N VAL A 113 -10.04 -7.88 17.40
CA VAL A 113 -10.24 -8.94 18.40
C VAL A 113 -10.62 -8.39 19.78
N VAL A 114 -10.00 -7.30 20.24
CA VAL A 114 -10.35 -6.68 21.54
C VAL A 114 -11.79 -6.17 21.56
N PHE A 115 -12.20 -5.45 20.51
CA PHE A 115 -13.56 -4.90 20.45
C PHE A 115 -14.62 -5.97 20.14
N GLU A 116 -14.28 -7.01 19.39
CA GLU A 116 -15.14 -8.16 19.13
C GLU A 116 -15.39 -8.95 20.40
N LEU A 117 -14.34 -9.26 21.18
CA LEU A 117 -14.46 -9.92 22.47
C LEU A 117 -15.31 -9.10 23.42
N LEU A 118 -15.09 -7.78 23.48
CA LEU A 118 -15.89 -6.89 24.32
C LEU A 118 -17.36 -6.87 23.89
N GLY A 119 -17.64 -6.81 22.58
CA GLY A 119 -19.00 -6.78 22.04
C GLY A 119 -19.76 -8.09 22.26
N ALA A 120 -19.14 -9.22 21.92
CA ALA A 120 -19.73 -10.54 22.14
C ALA A 120 -19.92 -10.85 23.64
N ALA A 121 -18.92 -10.58 24.48
CA ALA A 121 -19.02 -10.81 25.91
C ALA A 121 -20.05 -9.90 26.59
N LEU A 122 -20.12 -8.62 26.21
CA LEU A 122 -21.15 -7.71 26.73
C LEU A 122 -22.54 -8.22 26.37
N LEU A 123 -22.78 -8.60 25.12
CA LEU A 123 -24.10 -9.07 24.72
C LEU A 123 -24.49 -10.35 25.49
N VAL A 124 -23.60 -11.34 25.53
CA VAL A 124 -23.89 -12.61 26.23
C VAL A 124 -24.11 -12.37 27.73
N ALA A 125 -23.36 -11.46 28.35
CA ALA A 125 -23.60 -11.03 29.73
C ALA A 125 -25.00 -10.43 29.91
N LEU A 126 -25.40 -9.51 29.02
CA LEU A 126 -26.73 -8.88 29.08
C LEU A 126 -27.86 -9.89 28.88
N LEU A 127 -27.71 -10.83 27.95
CA LEU A 127 -28.69 -11.90 27.70
C LEU A 127 -28.81 -12.83 28.92
N LYS A 128 -27.68 -13.24 29.50
CA LYS A 128 -27.64 -14.05 30.71
C LYS A 128 -28.27 -13.33 31.90
N MET A 129 -27.93 -12.06 32.11
CA MET A 129 -28.54 -11.23 33.16
C MET A 129 -30.04 -11.10 32.98
N ALA A 130 -30.52 -10.97 31.75
CA ALA A 130 -31.95 -10.94 31.44
C ALA A 130 -32.64 -12.27 31.77
N VAL A 131 -32.01 -13.41 31.45
CA VAL A 131 -32.52 -14.75 31.81
C VAL A 131 -32.55 -14.95 33.33
N LEU A 132 -31.53 -14.46 34.03
CA LEU A 132 -31.39 -14.59 35.49
C LEU A 132 -32.10 -13.47 36.28
N ASN A 133 -32.80 -12.55 35.62
CA ASN A 133 -33.44 -11.36 36.22
C ASN A 133 -32.49 -10.56 37.13
N GLN A 134 -31.23 -10.42 36.74
CA GLN A 134 -30.22 -9.66 37.50
C GLN A 134 -30.33 -8.16 37.22
N SER A 135 -30.02 -7.34 38.24
CA SER A 135 -29.97 -5.88 38.09
C SER A 135 -28.80 -5.45 37.21
N ALA A 136 -28.90 -4.26 36.59
CA ALA A 136 -27.85 -3.71 35.73
C ALA A 136 -26.47 -3.58 36.44
N GLY A 137 -26.45 -3.44 37.76
CA GLY A 137 -25.21 -3.38 38.55
C GLY A 137 -24.43 -4.69 38.61
N ALA A 138 -25.01 -5.82 38.17
CA ALA A 138 -24.29 -7.09 38.10
C ALA A 138 -23.28 -7.15 36.93
N LEU A 139 -23.32 -6.21 35.98
CA LEU A 139 -22.45 -6.25 34.79
C LEU A 139 -20.95 -6.27 35.12
N ASP A 140 -20.55 -5.63 36.22
CA ASP A 140 -19.17 -5.60 36.72
C ASP A 140 -18.65 -6.99 37.13
N SER A 141 -19.55 -7.95 37.37
CA SER A 141 -19.19 -9.35 37.68
C SER A 141 -18.92 -10.18 36.43
N TYR A 142 -19.35 -9.72 35.25
CA TYR A 142 -19.12 -10.39 33.97
C TYR A 142 -17.98 -9.77 33.17
N LEU A 143 -17.85 -8.45 33.19
CA LEU A 143 -16.84 -7.72 32.42
C LEU A 143 -15.74 -7.18 33.32
N ASN A 144 -14.52 -7.14 32.79
CA ASN A 144 -13.40 -6.50 33.46
C ASN A 144 -13.21 -5.08 32.90
N ALA A 145 -14.15 -4.18 33.21
CA ALA A 145 -14.19 -2.85 32.64
C ALA A 145 -12.88 -2.05 32.85
N GLY A 146 -12.26 -2.20 34.02
CA GLY A 146 -10.99 -1.54 34.33
C GLY A 146 -9.84 -2.02 33.45
N ASN A 147 -9.67 -3.34 33.28
CA ASN A 147 -8.65 -3.88 32.39
C ASN A 147 -8.97 -3.63 30.92
N ALA A 148 -10.23 -3.75 30.49
CA ALA A 148 -10.66 -3.43 29.14
C ALA A 148 -10.35 -1.96 28.78
N LEU A 149 -10.65 -1.02 29.69
CA LEU A 149 -10.32 0.40 29.49
C LEU A 149 -8.81 0.62 29.44
N ARG A 150 -8.03 -0.06 30.29
CA ARG A 150 -6.55 -0.01 30.25
C ARG A 150 -6.01 -0.52 28.92
N ILE A 151 -6.57 -1.62 28.39
CA ILE A 151 -6.19 -2.21 27.11
C ILE A 151 -6.47 -1.23 25.97
N ILE A 152 -7.72 -0.75 25.89
CA ILE A 152 -8.16 0.20 24.86
C ILE A 152 -7.32 1.49 24.91
N SER A 153 -7.08 2.02 26.11
CA SER A 153 -6.26 3.22 26.30
C SER A 153 -4.81 2.99 25.87
N GLY A 154 -4.22 1.83 26.18
CA GLY A 154 -2.87 1.46 25.76
C GLY A 154 -2.72 1.46 24.24
N ILE A 155 -3.68 0.87 23.53
CA ILE A 155 -3.71 0.86 22.07
C ILE A 155 -3.73 2.29 21.52
N PHE A 156 -4.61 3.16 21.99
CA PHE A 156 -4.71 4.52 21.45
C PHE A 156 -3.55 5.44 21.87
N ILE A 157 -3.00 5.29 23.08
CA ILE A 157 -1.81 6.03 23.52
C ILE A 157 -0.59 5.64 22.67
N SER A 158 -0.49 4.38 22.25
CA SER A 158 0.62 3.91 21.41
C SER A 158 0.72 4.67 20.08
N ILE A 159 -0.40 5.15 19.52
CA ILE A 159 -0.45 5.97 18.30
C ILE A 159 0.38 7.25 18.50
N ALA A 160 0.11 7.97 19.60
CA ALA A 160 0.79 9.23 19.90
C ALA A 160 2.28 9.00 20.20
N VAL A 161 2.60 7.99 21.01
CA VAL A 161 3.99 7.66 21.35
C VAL A 161 4.79 7.27 20.10
N ALA A 162 4.25 6.39 19.26
CA ALA A 162 4.89 5.96 18.02
C ALA A 162 5.16 7.12 17.07
N PHE A 163 4.18 8.02 16.91
CA PHE A 163 4.33 9.22 16.10
C PHE A 163 5.45 10.13 16.62
N VAL A 164 5.43 10.46 17.91
CA VAL A 164 6.42 11.35 18.53
C VAL A 164 7.82 10.76 18.45
N VAL A 165 7.99 9.48 18.82
CA VAL A 165 9.31 8.82 18.77
C VAL A 165 9.80 8.74 17.33
N GLY A 166 8.95 8.38 16.37
CA GLY A 166 9.29 8.37 14.95
C GLY A 166 9.75 9.74 14.44
N THR A 167 9.03 10.81 14.79
CA THR A 167 9.41 12.19 14.43
C THR A 167 10.74 12.60 15.07
N VAL A 168 10.92 12.38 16.37
CA VAL A 168 12.12 12.80 17.11
C VAL A 168 13.34 12.05 16.61
N VAL A 169 13.27 10.72 16.50
CA VAL A 169 14.40 9.90 16.04
C VAL A 169 14.77 10.28 14.61
N GLN A 170 13.80 10.40 13.69
CA GLN A 170 14.09 10.79 12.32
C GLN A 170 14.70 12.20 12.23
N TRP A 171 14.18 13.16 12.99
CA TRP A 171 14.71 14.52 13.00
C TRP A 171 16.16 14.53 13.48
N CYS A 172 16.47 13.83 14.56
CA CYS A 172 17.83 13.65 15.06
C CYS A 172 18.74 12.97 14.02
N THR A 173 18.24 11.93 13.34
CA THR A 173 18.97 11.25 12.26
C THR A 173 19.26 12.22 11.10
N ARG A 174 18.34 13.13 10.75
CA ARG A 174 18.56 14.14 9.71
C ARG A 174 19.57 15.23 10.08
N LEU A 175 19.86 15.44 11.37
CA LEU A 175 20.98 16.29 11.76
C LEU A 175 22.34 15.66 11.39
N LEU A 176 22.40 14.32 11.35
CA LEU A 176 23.57 13.54 10.97
C LEU A 176 23.63 13.32 9.44
N PHE A 177 22.50 12.96 8.82
CA PHE A 177 22.40 12.59 7.40
C PHE A 177 21.67 13.65 6.56
N THR A 178 22.27 14.07 5.45
CA THR A 178 21.62 14.92 4.42
C THR A 178 20.90 14.08 3.37
N PHE A 179 20.08 14.73 2.53
CA PHE A 179 19.46 14.11 1.35
C PHE A 179 20.42 13.92 0.16
N ARG A 180 21.71 14.30 0.30
CA ARG A 180 22.76 14.13 -0.71
C ARG A 180 23.72 13.00 -0.29
N PRO A 181 23.41 11.73 -0.58
CA PRO A 181 24.16 10.59 -0.08
C PRO A 181 25.62 10.57 -0.54
N ASN A 182 25.89 11.06 -1.76
CA ASN A 182 27.25 11.10 -2.34
C ASN A 182 28.23 12.02 -1.60
N GLN A 183 27.74 12.91 -0.73
CA GLN A 183 28.58 13.86 0.02
C GLN A 183 28.88 13.38 1.45
N GLN A 184 28.53 12.13 1.80
CA GLN A 184 28.65 11.60 3.15
C GLN A 184 29.64 10.43 3.23
N GLY A 185 30.41 10.39 4.33
CA GLY A 185 31.35 9.30 4.58
C GLY A 185 30.63 8.00 4.94
N ARG A 186 31.08 6.87 4.36
CA ARG A 186 30.57 5.53 4.67
C ARG A 186 30.63 5.18 6.16
N TRP A 187 31.64 5.67 6.87
CA TRP A 187 31.82 5.43 8.31
C TRP A 187 30.62 5.92 9.15
N LEU A 188 29.96 7.02 8.73
CA LEU A 188 28.80 7.55 9.41
C LEU A 188 27.59 6.62 9.25
N HIS A 189 27.40 6.08 8.04
CA HIS A 189 26.37 5.08 7.74
C HIS A 189 26.62 3.79 8.54
N ALA A 190 27.88 3.36 8.67
CA ALA A 190 28.25 2.19 9.47
C ALA A 190 27.98 2.39 10.97
N LEU A 191 28.29 3.56 11.51
CA LEU A 191 28.02 3.89 12.92
C LEU A 191 26.52 3.90 13.23
N TRP A 192 25.72 4.52 12.36
CA TRP A 192 24.26 4.48 12.48
C TRP A 192 23.74 3.05 12.38
N ALA A 193 24.24 2.28 11.42
CA ALA A 193 23.83 0.90 11.24
C ALA A 193 24.16 0.03 12.47
N ALA A 194 25.33 0.22 13.07
CA ALA A 194 25.69 -0.46 14.31
C ALA A 194 24.76 -0.13 15.47
N LEU A 195 24.41 1.14 15.66
CA LEU A 195 23.45 1.55 16.69
C LEU A 195 22.07 0.95 16.45
N ALA A 196 21.56 1.03 15.21
CA ALA A 196 20.27 0.48 14.85
C ALA A 196 20.21 -1.04 15.02
N LEU A 197 21.23 -1.75 14.55
CA LEU A 197 21.36 -3.21 14.73
C LEU A 197 21.48 -3.59 16.20
N ALA A 198 22.16 -2.78 17.02
CA ALA A 198 22.26 -3.01 18.46
C ALA A 198 20.89 -2.89 19.15
N LEU A 199 20.12 -1.84 18.84
CA LEU A 199 18.77 -1.64 19.38
C LEU A 199 17.82 -2.76 18.96
N ILE A 200 17.81 -3.09 17.67
CA ILE A 200 17.00 -4.21 17.14
C ILE A 200 17.36 -5.51 17.87
N SER A 201 18.66 -5.81 17.98
CA SER A 201 19.12 -7.03 18.62
C SER A 201 18.81 -7.06 20.12
N ASP A 202 18.97 -5.95 20.84
CA ASP A 202 18.68 -5.89 22.28
C ASP A 202 17.19 -6.13 22.57
N PHE A 203 16.31 -5.41 21.88
CA PHE A 203 14.88 -5.54 22.15
C PHE A 203 14.30 -6.85 21.63
N LEU A 204 14.73 -7.32 20.46
CA LEU A 204 14.14 -8.50 19.82
C LEU A 204 14.88 -9.80 20.14
N LEU A 205 16.21 -9.81 20.09
CA LEU A 205 17.01 -11.03 20.24
C LEU A 205 17.47 -11.26 21.68
N VAL A 206 17.74 -10.22 22.46
CA VAL A 206 18.17 -10.42 23.85
C VAL A 206 16.96 -10.65 24.74
N LYS A 207 16.05 -9.68 24.77
CA LYS A 207 14.99 -9.65 25.77
C LYS A 207 13.84 -10.60 25.42
N THR A 208 13.48 -10.74 24.15
CA THR A 208 12.40 -11.64 23.74
C THR A 208 12.81 -13.13 23.75
N LEU A 209 13.99 -13.49 23.24
CA LEU A 209 14.49 -14.88 23.33
C LEU A 209 14.76 -15.33 24.77
N ALA A 210 15.09 -14.40 25.67
CA ALA A 210 15.28 -14.75 27.06
C ALA A 210 13.96 -15.12 27.76
N GLN A 211 12.84 -14.50 27.37
CA GLN A 211 11.52 -14.86 27.89
C GLN A 211 11.01 -16.23 27.36
N SER A 212 11.52 -16.71 26.23
CA SER A 212 11.12 -18.03 25.69
C SER A 212 11.81 -19.21 26.37
N GLY A 213 12.76 -18.96 27.28
CA GLY A 213 13.54 -20.00 27.97
C GLY A 213 14.64 -20.64 27.10
N LEU A 214 14.86 -20.13 25.89
CA LEU A 214 15.88 -20.63 24.96
C LEU A 214 17.30 -20.11 25.28
N LEU A 215 17.40 -18.97 25.98
CA LEU A 215 18.68 -18.40 26.40
C LEU A 215 18.98 -18.69 27.88
N PRO A 216 20.26 -18.92 28.24
CA PRO A 216 20.66 -19.05 29.64
C PRO A 216 20.29 -17.80 30.45
N THR A 217 19.60 -17.99 31.58
CA THR A 217 19.16 -16.90 32.47
C THR A 217 20.30 -15.97 32.90
N ARG A 218 21.50 -16.50 33.11
CA ARG A 218 22.73 -15.73 33.44
C ARG A 218 22.99 -14.55 32.50
N TRP A 219 22.67 -14.68 31.22
CA TRP A 219 22.93 -13.63 30.25
C TRP A 219 21.83 -12.57 30.23
N LEU A 220 20.59 -12.97 30.52
CA LEU A 220 19.49 -12.02 30.75
C LEU A 220 19.75 -11.17 31.99
N ASP A 221 20.17 -11.80 33.08
CA ASP A 221 20.47 -11.10 34.33
C ASP A 221 21.64 -10.12 34.13
N TRP A 222 22.68 -10.54 33.41
CA TRP A 222 23.80 -9.66 33.09
C TRP A 222 23.39 -8.50 32.16
N SER A 223 22.60 -8.78 31.11
CA SER A 223 22.24 -7.76 30.13
C SER A 223 21.29 -6.71 30.69
N THR A 224 20.41 -7.12 31.60
CA THR A 224 19.52 -6.22 32.35
C THR A 224 20.28 -5.40 33.40
N ALA A 225 21.29 -5.98 34.07
CA ALA A 225 22.16 -5.25 35.00
C ALA A 225 23.11 -4.27 34.29
N HIS A 226 23.54 -4.57 33.07
CA HIS A 226 24.49 -3.78 32.30
C HIS A 226 23.96 -3.42 30.89
N PRO A 227 22.89 -2.62 30.80
CA PRO A 227 22.23 -2.32 29.53
C PRO A 227 23.15 -1.57 28.56
N LEU A 228 23.96 -0.63 29.06
CA LEU A 228 24.91 0.12 28.23
C LEU A 228 26.03 -0.76 27.69
N ALA A 229 26.56 -1.69 28.50
CA ALA A 229 27.59 -2.62 28.05
C ALA A 229 27.03 -3.60 27.00
N THR A 230 25.79 -4.05 27.20
CA THR A 230 25.07 -4.88 26.22
C THR A 230 24.92 -4.17 24.89
N LEU A 231 24.41 -2.93 24.90
CA LEU A 231 24.27 -2.13 23.69
C LEU A 231 25.62 -1.86 23.01
N LEU A 232 26.68 -1.65 23.77
CA LEU A 232 28.02 -1.44 23.23
C LEU A 232 28.57 -2.71 22.56
N LEU A 233 28.43 -3.88 23.20
CA LEU A 233 28.83 -5.17 22.62
C LEU A 233 28.06 -5.49 21.35
N LEU A 234 26.74 -5.31 21.37
CA LEU A 234 25.88 -5.48 20.20
C LEU A 234 26.21 -4.46 19.11
N GLY A 235 26.58 -3.23 19.47
CA GLY A 235 27.02 -2.20 18.54
C GLY A 235 28.34 -2.57 17.86
N LEU A 236 29.32 -3.09 18.61
CA LEU A 236 30.58 -3.60 18.06
C LEU A 236 30.33 -4.78 17.10
N ALA A 237 29.43 -5.71 17.47
CA ALA A 237 29.00 -6.79 16.59
C ALA A 237 28.30 -6.24 15.32
N GLY A 238 27.46 -5.22 15.47
CA GLY A 238 26.82 -4.51 14.37
C GLY A 238 27.83 -3.87 13.42
N LEU A 239 28.87 -3.20 13.93
CA LEU A 239 29.97 -2.66 13.12
C LEU A 239 30.68 -3.76 12.33
N ALA A 240 31.03 -4.87 12.99
CA ALA A 240 31.66 -6.01 12.34
C ALA A 240 30.77 -6.59 11.22
N LEU A 241 29.46 -6.69 11.47
CA LEU A 241 28.50 -7.17 10.48
C LEU A 241 28.39 -6.23 9.27
N THR A 242 28.38 -4.91 9.50
CA THR A 242 28.33 -3.92 8.41
C THR A 242 29.60 -3.98 7.55
N GLU A 243 30.77 -4.15 8.16
CA GLU A 243 32.04 -4.28 7.45
C GLU A 243 32.10 -5.60 6.67
N ALA A 244 31.64 -6.71 7.26
CA ALA A 244 31.55 -8.00 6.58
C ALA A 244 30.60 -7.95 5.38
N GLY A 245 29.40 -7.37 5.55
CA GLY A 245 28.43 -7.20 4.46
C GLY A 245 28.96 -6.35 3.31
N TRP A 246 29.74 -5.30 3.64
CA TRP A 246 30.43 -4.50 2.63
C TRP A 246 31.49 -5.30 1.87
N ARG A 247 32.36 -6.04 2.56
CA ARG A 247 33.45 -6.80 1.93
C ARG A 247 32.94 -7.94 1.05
N LEU A 248 31.92 -8.66 1.51
CA LEU A 248 31.41 -9.86 0.84
C LEU A 248 30.46 -9.54 -0.31
N HIS A 249 29.58 -8.54 -0.13
CA HIS A 249 28.46 -8.31 -1.04
C HIS A 249 28.29 -6.84 -1.46
N ARG A 250 29.21 -5.95 -1.08
CA ARG A 250 29.10 -4.50 -1.31
C ARG A 250 27.78 -3.93 -0.78
N LEU A 251 27.26 -4.51 0.31
CA LEU A 251 26.03 -4.06 0.96
C LEU A 251 26.29 -2.76 1.71
N GLU A 252 25.50 -1.74 1.40
CA GLU A 252 25.52 -0.47 2.13
C GLU A 252 25.03 -0.67 3.58
N PRO A 253 25.63 -0.01 4.58
CA PRO A 253 25.24 -0.23 5.98
C PRO A 253 23.76 0.05 6.28
N THR A 254 23.19 1.13 5.74
CA THR A 254 21.77 1.48 5.92
C THR A 254 20.84 0.46 5.27
N ARG A 255 21.25 -0.11 4.12
CA ARG A 255 20.52 -1.20 3.46
C ARG A 255 20.52 -2.46 4.32
N LEU A 256 21.63 -2.79 4.96
CA LEU A 256 21.70 -3.91 5.91
C LEU A 256 20.72 -3.70 7.08
N VAL A 257 20.64 -2.50 7.64
CA VAL A 257 19.64 -2.18 8.68
C VAL A 257 18.22 -2.40 8.18
N VAL A 258 17.91 -1.99 6.94
CA VAL A 258 16.58 -2.22 6.36
C VAL A 258 16.27 -3.71 6.21
N LEU A 259 17.24 -4.54 5.79
CA LEU A 259 17.02 -5.99 5.66
C LEU A 259 16.82 -6.67 7.03
N VAL A 260 17.71 -6.39 7.99
CA VAL A 260 17.62 -6.93 9.35
C VAL A 260 16.37 -6.40 10.05
N GLY A 261 16.04 -5.12 9.86
CA GLY A 261 14.85 -4.47 10.41
C GLY A 261 13.55 -5.03 9.84
N THR A 262 13.52 -5.44 8.57
CA THR A 262 12.38 -6.14 7.96
C THR A 262 12.14 -7.49 8.65
N LEU A 263 13.20 -8.29 8.80
CA LEU A 263 13.14 -9.56 9.53
C LEU A 263 12.72 -9.33 11.00
N ALA A 264 13.27 -8.30 11.63
CA ALA A 264 12.98 -7.96 13.02
C ALA A 264 11.53 -7.53 13.24
N LEU A 265 11.01 -6.68 12.36
CA LEU A 265 9.62 -6.22 12.44
C LEU A 265 8.65 -7.37 12.15
N ALA A 266 8.96 -8.27 11.22
CA ALA A 266 8.18 -9.49 10.98
C ALA A 266 8.21 -10.45 12.19
N THR A 267 9.34 -10.56 12.88
CA THR A 267 9.47 -11.34 14.11
C THR A 267 8.64 -10.74 15.25
N ALA A 268 8.75 -9.43 15.45
CA ALA A 268 7.97 -8.71 16.46
C ALA A 268 6.45 -8.82 16.17
N PHE A 269 6.07 -8.68 14.90
CA PHE A 269 4.70 -8.88 14.42
C PHE A 269 4.17 -10.28 14.76
N ALA A 270 4.86 -11.34 14.34
CA ALA A 270 4.41 -12.70 14.63
C ALA A 270 4.41 -13.01 16.13
N SER A 271 5.34 -12.45 16.92
CA SER A 271 5.32 -12.64 18.36
C SER A 271 4.10 -12.00 19.04
N ASN A 272 3.59 -10.89 18.48
CA ASN A 272 2.47 -10.13 19.02
C ASN A 272 1.11 -10.63 18.49
N ASP A 273 0.98 -10.74 17.17
CA ASP A 273 -0.32 -10.89 16.50
C ASP A 273 -0.73 -12.35 16.30
N LEU A 274 0.19 -13.31 16.43
CA LEU A 274 -0.16 -14.73 16.43
C LEU A 274 -1.16 -15.09 17.53
N VAL A 275 -1.09 -14.40 18.67
CA VAL A 275 -2.05 -14.56 19.78
C VAL A 275 -3.43 -14.02 19.41
N ASN A 276 -3.53 -12.99 18.55
CA ASN A 276 -4.83 -12.47 18.12
C ASN A 276 -5.56 -13.54 17.28
N PHE A 277 -4.85 -14.22 16.38
CA PHE A 277 -5.42 -15.25 15.50
C PHE A 277 -5.67 -16.60 16.19
N LEU A 278 -4.75 -17.04 17.06
CA LEU A 278 -4.82 -18.36 17.70
C LEU A 278 -5.34 -18.33 19.13
N GLY A 279 -5.34 -17.18 19.80
CA GLY A 279 -5.72 -17.07 21.21
C GLY A 279 -7.15 -17.53 21.48
N VAL A 280 -8.13 -16.98 20.75
CA VAL A 280 -9.54 -17.37 20.90
C VAL A 280 -9.77 -18.85 20.52
N PRO A 281 -9.27 -19.35 19.37
CA PRO A 281 -9.40 -20.77 19.01
C PRO A 281 -8.78 -21.74 20.02
N LEU A 282 -7.60 -21.44 20.55
CA LEU A 282 -6.95 -22.27 21.56
C LEU A 282 -7.65 -22.19 22.92
N ALA A 283 -8.32 -21.09 23.24
CA ALA A 283 -9.20 -21.04 24.43
C ALA A 283 -10.42 -21.92 24.20
N GLY A 284 -11.05 -21.87 23.03
CA GLY A 284 -12.15 -22.77 22.69
C GLY A 284 -11.75 -24.24 22.80
N LEU A 285 -10.54 -24.60 22.33
CA LEU A 285 -10.01 -25.96 22.50
C LEU A 285 -9.80 -26.33 23.97
N THR A 286 -9.22 -25.41 24.76
CA THR A 286 -8.99 -25.64 26.21
C THR A 286 -10.31 -25.78 26.96
N ALA A 287 -11.27 -24.90 26.69
CA ALA A 287 -12.62 -24.93 27.23
C ALA A 287 -13.34 -26.24 26.91
N TYR A 288 -13.23 -26.71 25.66
CA TYR A 288 -13.80 -27.98 25.23
C TYR A 288 -13.18 -29.18 25.93
N GLN A 289 -11.84 -29.21 26.08
CA GLN A 289 -11.14 -30.28 26.78
C GLN A 289 -11.49 -30.33 28.27
N ASP A 290 -11.56 -29.17 28.92
CA ASP A 290 -11.93 -29.04 30.33
C ASP A 290 -13.39 -29.45 30.57
N TRP A 291 -14.31 -29.01 29.69
CA TRP A 291 -15.71 -29.44 29.73
C TRP A 291 -15.86 -30.96 29.54
N LEU A 292 -15.18 -31.55 28.55
CA LEU A 292 -15.21 -33.00 28.36
C LEU A 292 -14.69 -33.76 29.59
N ALA A 293 -13.67 -33.25 30.25
CA ALA A 293 -13.12 -33.85 31.47
C ALA A 293 -14.07 -33.71 32.67
N SER A 294 -14.88 -32.65 32.73
CA SER A 294 -15.82 -32.39 33.83
C SER A 294 -16.98 -33.39 33.89
N GLY A 295 -17.43 -33.91 32.74
CA GLY A 295 -18.64 -34.73 32.62
C GLY A 295 -19.96 -34.00 32.91
N GLN A 296 -19.94 -32.68 33.09
CA GLN A 296 -21.12 -31.86 33.38
C GLN A 296 -21.83 -31.41 32.11
N PRO A 297 -23.13 -31.05 32.18
CA PRO A 297 -23.80 -30.37 31.07
C PRO A 297 -23.10 -29.06 30.71
N ALA A 298 -23.06 -28.72 29.42
CA ALA A 298 -22.37 -27.55 28.89
C ALA A 298 -22.84 -26.21 29.49
N ALA A 299 -24.11 -26.11 29.88
CA ALA A 299 -24.67 -24.90 30.49
C ALA A 299 -24.25 -24.72 31.96
N ASP A 300 -23.85 -25.80 32.63
CA ASP A 300 -23.61 -25.82 34.08
C ASP A 300 -22.12 -25.74 34.42
N HIS A 301 -21.24 -26.09 33.48
CA HIS A 301 -19.79 -26.07 33.69
C HIS A 301 -19.20 -24.67 33.50
N GLY A 302 -18.68 -24.07 34.58
CA GLY A 302 -18.08 -22.74 34.57
C GLY A 302 -16.65 -22.71 34.03
N MET A 303 -16.28 -21.63 33.34
CA MET A 303 -15.01 -21.54 32.58
C MET A 303 -13.84 -20.91 33.36
N ALA A 304 -13.69 -21.25 34.65
CA ALA A 304 -12.60 -20.76 35.48
C ALA A 304 -11.21 -21.18 34.96
N VAL A 305 -11.10 -22.30 34.24
CA VAL A 305 -9.85 -22.77 33.63
C VAL A 305 -9.21 -21.73 32.69
N LEU A 306 -10.02 -20.90 32.04
CA LEU A 306 -9.58 -19.88 31.10
C LEU A 306 -8.96 -18.64 31.77
N ALA A 307 -9.05 -18.54 33.11
CA ALA A 307 -8.33 -17.52 33.87
C ALA A 307 -6.83 -17.85 33.99
N ASN A 308 -6.45 -19.13 33.84
CA ASN A 308 -5.05 -19.54 33.87
C ASN A 308 -4.36 -19.26 32.52
N PRO A 309 -3.05 -18.95 32.53
CA PRO A 309 -2.29 -18.77 31.30
C PRO A 309 -2.31 -20.06 30.48
N VAL A 310 -3.02 -20.02 29.35
CA VAL A 310 -3.02 -21.13 28.39
C VAL A 310 -1.62 -21.17 27.78
N ARG A 311 -0.88 -22.25 27.99
CA ARG A 311 0.41 -22.44 27.32
C ARG A 311 0.15 -22.87 25.89
N GLY A 312 0.51 -22.02 24.92
CA GLY A 312 0.49 -22.41 23.51
C GLY A 312 1.44 -23.57 23.30
N GLN A 313 0.96 -24.67 22.72
CA GLN A 313 1.83 -25.78 22.35
C GLN A 313 2.77 -25.29 21.25
N THR A 314 4.09 -25.42 21.44
CA THR A 314 5.10 -24.85 20.53
C THR A 314 4.89 -25.26 19.08
N TRP A 315 4.43 -26.49 18.84
CA TRP A 315 4.15 -26.98 17.49
C TRP A 315 2.94 -26.29 16.83
N LEU A 316 1.91 -25.90 17.59
CA LEU A 316 0.76 -25.14 17.06
C LEU A 316 1.18 -23.72 16.68
N MET A 317 2.05 -23.10 17.49
CA MET A 317 2.61 -21.78 17.18
C MET A 317 3.46 -21.83 15.91
N LEU A 318 4.33 -22.84 15.80
CA LEU A 318 5.12 -23.08 14.59
C LEU A 318 4.25 -23.33 13.36
N ALA A 319 3.19 -24.14 13.48
CA ALA A 319 2.25 -24.37 12.40
C ALA A 319 1.56 -23.06 11.96
N GLY A 320 1.14 -22.22 12.92
CA GLY A 320 0.61 -20.89 12.65
C GLY A 320 1.60 -20.01 11.89
N GLY A 321 2.84 -19.90 12.38
CA GLY A 321 3.92 -19.15 11.71
C GLY A 321 4.25 -19.68 10.31
N ALA A 322 4.17 -20.99 10.09
CA ALA A 322 4.34 -21.61 8.78
C ALA A 322 3.20 -21.27 7.81
N ILE A 323 1.94 -21.28 8.27
CA ILE A 323 0.79 -20.84 7.48
C ILE A 323 0.96 -19.37 7.10
N MET A 324 1.34 -18.51 8.05
CA MET A 324 1.59 -17.09 7.81
C MET A 324 2.68 -16.88 6.74
N ALA A 325 3.81 -17.58 6.86
CA ALA A 325 4.91 -17.52 5.91
C ALA A 325 4.51 -18.01 4.51
N LEU A 326 3.78 -19.12 4.42
CA LEU A 326 3.28 -19.68 3.17
C LEU A 326 2.31 -18.71 2.48
N THR A 327 1.39 -18.12 3.25
CA THR A 327 0.42 -17.15 2.74
C THR A 327 1.11 -15.90 2.22
N LEU A 328 2.12 -15.37 2.90
CA LEU A 328 2.90 -14.23 2.41
C LEU A 328 3.51 -14.51 1.03
N TRP A 329 3.97 -15.75 0.80
CA TRP A 329 4.62 -16.12 -0.45
C TRP A 329 3.61 -16.35 -1.60
N LEU A 330 2.48 -16.98 -1.30
CA LEU A 330 1.47 -17.39 -2.29
C LEU A 330 0.36 -16.35 -2.54
N SER A 331 0.08 -15.45 -1.60
CA SER A 331 -1.08 -14.55 -1.68
C SER A 331 -0.87 -13.39 -2.64
N SER A 332 -1.67 -13.34 -3.71
CA SER A 332 -1.75 -12.19 -4.60
C SER A 332 -2.41 -10.97 -3.93
N LYS A 333 -3.31 -11.20 -2.96
CA LYS A 333 -3.93 -10.13 -2.14
C LYS A 333 -2.85 -9.40 -1.34
N ALA A 334 -1.99 -10.12 -0.61
CA ALA A 334 -0.91 -9.53 0.19
C ALA A 334 0.02 -8.64 -0.65
N ARG A 335 0.36 -9.07 -1.87
CA ARG A 335 1.17 -8.27 -2.81
C ARG A 335 0.49 -6.96 -3.21
N SER A 336 -0.81 -6.99 -3.53
CA SER A 336 -1.56 -5.80 -3.94
C SER A 336 -1.77 -4.76 -2.83
N VAL A 337 -1.98 -5.20 -1.58
CA VAL A 337 -2.10 -4.28 -0.43
C VAL A 337 -0.74 -3.61 -0.19
N THR A 338 0.35 -4.39 -0.29
CA THR A 338 1.71 -3.87 -0.14
C THR A 338 2.05 -2.80 -1.17
N GLU A 339 1.69 -3.01 -2.44
CA GLU A 339 1.87 -2.01 -3.51
C GLU A 339 1.06 -0.72 -3.26
N THR A 340 -0.16 -0.85 -2.72
CA THR A 340 -1.04 0.30 -2.47
C THR A 340 -0.49 1.21 -1.37
N GLU A 341 0.02 0.65 -0.26
CA GLU A 341 0.55 1.45 0.85
C GLU A 341 1.91 2.08 0.54
N VAL A 342 2.77 1.39 -0.21
CA VAL A 342 4.03 1.96 -0.70
C VAL A 342 3.75 3.20 -1.56
N ASN A 343 2.70 3.14 -2.38
CA ASN A 343 2.25 4.29 -3.17
C ASN A 343 1.70 5.44 -2.31
N LEU A 344 1.05 5.14 -1.17
CA LEU A 344 0.58 6.15 -0.21
C LEU A 344 1.73 6.79 0.59
N GLY A 345 2.81 6.04 0.88
CA GLY A 345 3.98 6.49 1.63
C GLY A 345 5.04 7.27 0.83
N ARG A 346 4.81 7.48 -0.47
CA ARG A 346 5.77 8.05 -1.42
C ARG A 346 6.17 9.50 -1.10
N GLN A 347 7.47 9.78 -1.09
CA GLN A 347 8.07 11.12 -1.07
C GLN A 347 7.96 11.73 -2.47
N GLY A 348 6.86 12.42 -2.74
CA GLY A 348 6.63 13.16 -3.97
C GLY A 348 5.22 13.77 -3.99
N GLN A 349 4.96 14.66 -4.95
CA GLN A 349 3.59 15.07 -5.24
C GLN A 349 2.86 13.87 -5.86
N GLY A 350 1.88 13.34 -5.12
CA GLY A 350 0.86 12.44 -5.63
C GLY A 350 -0.50 13.10 -5.46
N SER A 351 -1.52 12.64 -6.16
CA SER A 351 -2.88 13.15 -5.98
C SER A 351 -3.33 12.94 -4.53
N GLU A 352 -3.46 14.03 -3.79
CA GLU A 352 -3.86 13.97 -2.39
C GLU A 352 -5.35 13.64 -2.32
N ARG A 353 -5.64 12.37 -2.01
CA ARG A 353 -7.00 11.80 -2.07
C ARG A 353 -7.96 12.37 -1.01
N PHE A 354 -7.44 13.05 0.02
CA PHE A 354 -8.21 13.46 1.19
C PHE A 354 -8.43 14.96 1.22
N ARG A 355 -9.68 15.40 1.37
CA ARG A 355 -10.02 16.82 1.51
C ARG A 355 -9.70 17.33 2.92
N PRO A 356 -9.08 18.50 3.08
CA PRO A 356 -8.69 19.03 4.37
C PRO A 356 -9.89 19.55 5.18
N GLY A 357 -10.03 19.06 6.41
CA GLY A 357 -11.07 19.46 7.36
C GLY A 357 -10.61 20.49 8.40
N PRO A 358 -11.52 20.94 9.29
CA PRO A 358 -11.20 21.93 10.34
C PRO A 358 -10.14 21.43 11.34
N LEU A 359 -10.12 20.14 11.65
CA LEU A 359 -9.11 19.53 12.53
C LEU A 359 -7.70 19.57 11.92
N SER A 360 -7.55 19.21 10.64
CA SER A 360 -6.23 19.24 9.98
C SER A 360 -5.71 20.66 9.82
N ARG A 361 -6.59 21.62 9.47
CA ARG A 361 -6.26 23.05 9.46
C ARG A 361 -5.90 23.58 10.85
N GLY A 362 -6.53 23.07 11.92
CA GLY A 362 -6.19 23.38 13.30
C GLY A 362 -4.79 22.92 13.69
N LEU A 363 -4.46 21.65 13.41
CA LEU A 363 -3.15 21.06 13.71
C LEU A 363 -2.01 21.74 12.94
N VAL A 364 -2.19 22.05 11.65
CA VAL A 364 -1.18 22.82 10.91
C VAL A 364 -0.97 24.21 11.52
N ARG A 365 -2.05 24.91 11.89
CA ARG A 365 -1.95 26.23 12.54
C ARG A 365 -1.22 26.15 13.88
N LEU A 366 -1.50 25.13 14.70
CA LEU A 366 -0.79 24.89 15.96
C LEU A 366 0.71 24.65 15.71
N SER A 367 1.07 23.81 14.75
CA SER A 367 2.47 23.55 14.39
C SER A 367 3.20 24.78 13.87
N LEU A 368 2.53 25.60 13.04
CA LEU A 368 3.08 26.88 12.56
C LEU A 368 3.25 27.88 13.70
N TRP A 369 2.31 27.92 14.66
CA TRP A 369 2.41 28.75 15.85
C TRP A 369 3.57 28.32 16.77
N LEU A 370 3.72 27.02 17.04
CA LEU A 370 4.86 26.48 17.79
C LEU A 370 6.18 26.80 17.09
N PHE A 371 6.23 26.64 15.77
CA PHE A 371 7.41 27.00 14.99
C PHE A 371 7.74 28.49 15.11
N GLN A 372 6.75 29.38 15.03
CA GLN A 372 6.96 30.82 15.19
C GLN A 372 7.50 31.21 16.58
N ILE A 373 7.17 30.45 17.62
CA ILE A 373 7.70 30.65 18.98
C ILE A 373 9.14 30.13 19.12
N LEU A 374 9.41 28.93 18.58
CA LEU A 374 10.71 28.28 18.73
C LEU A 374 11.78 28.86 17.78
N HIS A 375 11.35 29.34 16.62
CA HIS A 375 12.20 29.88 15.56
C HIS A 375 13.14 31.03 15.99
N PRO A 376 12.68 32.05 16.74
CA PRO A 376 13.56 33.12 17.22
C PRO A 376 14.50 32.70 18.35
N LEU A 377 14.28 31.55 19.01
CA LEU A 377 15.15 31.06 20.10
C LEU A 377 16.45 30.42 19.58
N LEU A 378 16.54 30.13 18.27
CA LEU A 378 17.68 29.45 17.65
C LEU A 378 18.64 30.46 16.98
N PRO A 379 19.96 30.40 17.27
CA PRO A 379 20.95 31.24 16.60
C PRO A 379 20.95 31.04 15.08
N GLN A 380 21.16 32.12 14.31
CA GLN A 380 21.13 32.09 12.84
C GLN A 380 22.10 31.08 12.22
N THR A 381 23.28 30.89 12.84
CA THR A 381 24.29 29.91 12.40
C THR A 381 23.82 28.48 12.55
N LEU A 382 23.17 28.16 13.69
CA LEU A 382 22.60 26.83 13.94
C LEU A 382 21.44 26.57 12.98
N ARG A 383 20.60 27.59 12.76
CA ARG A 383 19.48 27.53 11.83
C ARG A 383 19.93 27.24 10.40
N ALA A 384 20.90 28.00 9.89
CA ALA A 384 21.45 27.79 8.55
C ALA A 384 22.09 26.40 8.42
N ARG A 385 22.74 25.90 9.48
CA ARG A 385 23.31 24.55 9.50
C ARG A 385 22.22 23.47 9.45
N ILE A 386 21.12 23.64 10.17
CA ILE A 386 19.96 22.74 10.12
C ILE A 386 19.31 22.80 8.74
N GLU A 387 19.01 23.99 8.21
CA GLU A 387 18.36 24.17 6.90
C GLU A 387 19.16 23.48 5.78
N ARG A 388 20.49 23.61 5.76
CA ARG A 388 21.38 22.91 4.81
C ARG A 388 21.28 21.38 4.87
N ARG A 389 20.94 20.79 6.02
CA ARG A 389 20.78 19.33 6.14
C ARG A 389 19.50 18.83 5.47
N PHE A 390 18.47 19.67 5.44
CA PHE A 390 17.16 19.36 4.85
C PHE A 390 17.02 19.80 3.38
N GLU A 391 18.07 20.36 2.77
CA GLU A 391 18.09 20.64 1.33
C GLU A 391 18.07 19.33 0.53
N THR A 392 17.07 19.18 -0.32
CA THR A 392 16.97 18.08 -1.30
C THR A 392 17.83 18.36 -2.54
N GLU A 393 18.21 17.32 -3.29
CA GLU A 393 18.76 17.50 -4.65
C GLU A 393 17.75 18.28 -5.52
N PRO A 394 18.19 19.19 -6.41
CA PRO A 394 17.31 19.82 -7.38
C PRO A 394 16.64 18.74 -8.24
N ALA A 395 15.38 18.95 -8.62
CA ALA A 395 14.56 17.97 -9.34
C ALA A 395 15.10 17.54 -10.74
N GLY A 396 16.30 17.96 -11.15
CA GLY A 396 16.86 17.81 -12.51
C GLY A 396 17.80 16.61 -12.76
N ALA A 397 17.96 15.65 -11.85
CA ALA A 397 18.67 14.41 -12.18
C ALA A 397 17.79 13.53 -13.12
N PRO A 398 18.33 13.00 -14.24
CA PRO A 398 17.60 12.40 -15.36
C PRO A 398 17.12 10.97 -15.06
N LEU A 399 16.44 10.79 -13.93
CA LEU A 399 15.72 9.55 -13.65
C LEU A 399 14.23 9.82 -13.91
N PRO A 400 13.56 9.01 -14.74
CA PRO A 400 12.11 9.05 -14.92
C PRO A 400 11.42 9.08 -13.56
N GLU A 401 10.36 9.86 -13.41
CA GLU A 401 9.66 10.08 -12.15
C GLU A 401 9.11 8.78 -11.51
N ASN A 402 8.90 7.74 -12.33
CA ASN A 402 8.51 6.38 -11.91
C ASN A 402 9.67 5.53 -11.34
N ASP A 403 10.92 5.96 -11.47
CA ASP A 403 12.10 5.18 -11.06
C ASP A 403 12.78 5.65 -9.77
N ARG A 404 12.28 6.71 -9.14
CA ARG A 404 12.78 7.15 -7.84
C ARG A 404 12.17 6.29 -6.72
N PRO A 405 12.97 5.81 -5.74
CA PRO A 405 12.44 5.11 -4.59
C PRO A 405 11.45 6.03 -3.85
N ALA A 406 10.44 5.42 -3.23
CA ALA A 406 9.42 6.15 -2.49
C ALA A 406 10.01 6.92 -1.30
N PHE A 407 11.15 6.49 -0.76
CA PHE A 407 11.95 7.23 0.21
C PHE A 407 13.37 6.68 0.28
N ASP A 408 14.27 7.43 0.92
CA ASP A 408 15.67 7.00 1.07
C ASP A 408 15.86 5.87 2.11
N LEU A 409 17.02 5.21 2.03
CA LEU A 409 17.40 4.11 2.93
C LEU A 409 17.55 4.59 4.39
N VAL A 410 17.86 5.87 4.62
CA VAL A 410 17.96 6.43 5.98
C VAL A 410 16.59 6.42 6.63
N ARG A 411 15.55 6.97 5.99
CA ARG A 411 14.18 6.93 6.51
C ARG A 411 13.68 5.50 6.66
N GLY A 412 13.94 4.64 5.67
CA GLY A 412 13.60 3.21 5.76
C GLY A 412 14.23 2.52 6.98
N SER A 413 15.49 2.82 7.27
CA SER A 413 16.21 2.27 8.42
C SER A 413 15.65 2.75 9.76
N VAL A 414 15.28 4.03 9.86
CA VAL A 414 14.65 4.59 11.07
C VAL A 414 13.28 3.97 11.30
N ASN A 415 12.44 3.90 10.27
CA ASN A 415 11.10 3.33 10.38
C ASN A 415 11.14 1.90 10.95
N LEU A 416 11.98 1.04 10.36
CA LEU A 416 12.08 -0.35 10.77
C LEU A 416 12.69 -0.50 12.17
N THR A 417 13.73 0.27 12.48
CA THR A 417 14.39 0.21 13.80
C THR A 417 13.43 0.64 14.90
N VAL A 418 12.75 1.78 14.73
CA VAL A 418 11.85 2.34 15.74
C VAL A 418 10.59 1.47 15.89
N ALA A 419 9.94 1.10 14.78
CA ALA A 419 8.72 0.30 14.85
C ALA A 419 8.98 -1.08 15.48
N SER A 420 10.04 -1.80 15.06
CA SER A 420 10.34 -3.12 15.61
C SER A 420 10.73 -3.06 17.09
N SER A 421 11.51 -2.05 17.50
CA SER A 421 11.91 -1.87 18.89
C SER A 421 10.72 -1.52 19.79
N LEU A 422 9.83 -0.62 19.36
CA LEU A 422 8.63 -0.25 20.12
C LEU A 422 7.67 -1.43 20.29
N ILE A 423 7.46 -2.21 19.21
CA ILE A 423 6.61 -3.40 19.26
C ILE A 423 7.22 -4.45 20.19
N ALA A 424 8.49 -4.78 20.01
CA ALA A 424 9.18 -5.76 20.86
C ALA A 424 9.18 -5.34 22.34
N LEU A 425 9.40 -4.06 22.64
CA LEU A 425 9.36 -3.53 24.02
C LEU A 425 7.98 -3.67 24.65
N ALA A 426 6.91 -3.39 23.90
CA ALA A 426 5.57 -3.55 24.42
C ALA A 426 5.17 -5.01 24.58
N THR A 427 5.56 -5.90 23.66
CA THR A 427 5.40 -7.36 23.81
C THR A 427 6.09 -7.84 25.08
N LEU A 428 7.31 -7.35 25.36
CA LEU A 428 8.08 -7.65 26.57
C LEU A 428 7.32 -7.26 27.85
N TRP A 429 6.68 -6.08 27.82
CA TRP A 429 5.91 -5.53 28.95
C TRP A 429 4.44 -5.94 28.94
N LYS A 430 4.04 -6.86 28.05
CA LYS A 430 2.65 -7.30 27.91
C LYS A 430 1.68 -6.12 27.72
N LEU A 431 2.15 -5.06 27.07
CA LEU A 431 1.34 -3.89 26.77
C LEU A 431 0.53 -4.12 25.49
N PRO A 432 -0.79 -3.94 25.53
CA PRO A 432 -1.63 -4.10 24.36
C PRO A 432 -1.37 -2.95 23.39
N LEU A 433 -0.96 -3.30 22.17
CA LEU A 433 -0.76 -2.35 21.08
C LEU A 433 -1.15 -2.96 19.75
N SER A 434 -1.34 -2.09 18.78
CA SER A 434 -1.53 -2.44 17.38
C SER A 434 -0.23 -2.27 16.61
N THR A 435 0.29 -3.36 16.05
CA THR A 435 1.50 -3.33 15.22
C THR A 435 1.30 -2.46 13.98
N THR A 436 0.09 -2.49 13.39
CA THR A 436 -0.36 -1.63 12.28
C THR A 436 -0.28 -0.16 12.66
N PHE A 437 -0.80 0.21 13.84
CA PHE A 437 -0.82 1.61 14.26
C PHE A 437 0.58 2.13 14.54
N VAL A 438 1.40 1.36 15.25
CA VAL A 438 2.77 1.75 15.58
C VAL A 438 3.60 1.91 14.31
N SER A 439 3.58 0.92 13.41
CA SER A 439 4.39 0.97 12.18
C SER A 439 3.97 2.12 11.27
N PHE A 440 2.66 2.32 11.09
CA PHE A 440 2.12 3.42 10.30
C PHE A 440 2.46 4.78 10.93
N MET A 441 2.28 4.95 12.24
CA MET A 441 2.55 6.22 12.94
C MET A 441 4.04 6.57 12.99
N VAL A 442 4.93 5.58 13.13
CA VAL A 442 6.38 5.81 13.00
C VAL A 442 6.70 6.31 11.59
N ALA A 443 6.14 5.70 10.55
CA ALA A 443 6.35 6.12 9.16
C ALA A 443 5.79 7.53 8.88
N MET A 444 4.63 7.87 9.46
CA MET A 444 4.05 9.20 9.35
C MET A 444 4.87 10.25 10.13
N GLY A 445 5.34 9.89 11.32
CA GLY A 445 6.17 10.74 12.16
C GLY A 445 7.53 11.04 11.52
N SER A 446 8.19 10.03 10.93
CA SER A 446 9.44 10.22 10.19
C SER A 446 9.23 11.01 8.89
N SER A 447 8.12 10.78 8.20
CA SER A 447 7.72 11.53 7.01
C SER A 447 7.53 13.03 7.32
N LEU A 448 6.92 13.36 8.46
CA LEU A 448 6.81 14.74 8.95
C LEU A 448 8.19 15.34 9.23
N ALA A 449 9.05 14.61 9.94
CA ALA A 449 10.40 15.08 10.28
C ALA A 449 11.25 15.40 9.04
N ASP A 450 11.07 14.64 7.95
CA ASP A 450 11.74 14.86 6.67
C ASP A 450 11.29 16.10 5.90
N ARG A 451 10.31 16.87 6.43
CA ARG A 451 9.66 17.99 5.72
C ARG A 451 9.09 17.57 4.36
N SER A 452 8.75 16.29 4.22
CA SER A 452 8.17 15.75 2.98
C SER A 452 6.73 16.23 2.75
N TRP A 453 6.14 16.87 3.77
CA TRP A 453 4.85 17.53 3.71
C TRP A 453 5.12 19.00 3.36
N GLY A 454 4.98 19.35 2.09
CA GLY A 454 5.15 20.74 1.63
C GLY A 454 4.15 21.67 2.32
N ARG A 455 4.43 22.99 2.31
CA ARG A 455 3.54 23.99 2.94
C ARG A 455 2.09 23.88 2.47
N ASP A 456 1.88 23.59 1.19
CA ASP A 456 0.55 23.53 0.57
C ASP A 456 -0.12 22.15 0.71
N SER A 457 0.68 21.08 0.89
CA SER A 457 0.20 19.69 1.00
C SER A 457 0.08 19.16 2.43
N ALA A 458 0.71 19.82 3.41
CA ALA A 458 0.70 19.38 4.80
C ALA A 458 -0.72 19.27 5.38
N VAL A 459 -1.62 20.19 5.00
CA VAL A 459 -3.01 20.19 5.48
C VAL A 459 -3.78 18.96 4.99
N TYR A 460 -3.53 18.52 3.76
CA TYR A 460 -4.15 17.36 3.14
C TYR A 460 -3.56 16.05 3.69
N ARG A 461 -2.25 15.99 3.93
CA ARG A 461 -1.59 14.81 4.54
C ARG A 461 -2.01 14.60 5.98
N ILE A 462 -2.11 15.67 6.78
CA ILE A 462 -2.67 15.60 8.14
C ILE A 462 -4.14 15.19 8.09
N ALA A 463 -4.91 15.67 7.11
CA ALA A 463 -6.28 15.21 6.91
C ALA A 463 -6.32 13.71 6.60
N GLY A 464 -5.42 13.20 5.76
CA GLY A 464 -5.27 11.77 5.50
C GLY A 464 -4.97 10.98 6.77
N VAL A 465 -4.00 11.42 7.60
CA VAL A 465 -3.69 10.78 8.89
C VAL A 465 -4.92 10.78 9.81
N ALA A 466 -5.60 11.92 9.93
CA ALA A 466 -6.80 12.04 10.75
C ALA A 466 -7.96 11.16 10.24
N SER A 467 -8.13 11.04 8.92
CA SER A 467 -9.12 10.15 8.31
C SER A 467 -8.79 8.67 8.55
N VAL A 468 -7.52 8.28 8.49
CA VAL A 468 -7.07 6.92 8.83
C VAL A 468 -7.35 6.61 10.30
N ILE A 469 -6.97 7.52 11.22
CA ILE A 469 -7.27 7.39 12.65
C ILE A 469 -8.79 7.30 12.88
N GLY A 470 -9.59 8.15 12.23
CA GLY A 470 -11.04 8.10 12.31
C GLY A 470 -11.61 6.77 11.79
N GLY A 471 -11.03 6.22 10.73
CA GLY A 471 -11.34 4.89 10.22
C GLY A 471 -11.10 3.80 11.27
N TRP A 472 -10.01 3.88 12.03
CA TRP A 472 -9.71 2.92 13.10
C TRP A 472 -10.74 2.91 14.23
N PHE A 473 -11.25 4.08 14.63
CA PHE A 473 -12.36 4.17 15.59
C PHE A 473 -13.65 3.56 15.03
N LEU A 474 -13.93 3.81 13.75
CA LEU A 474 -15.09 3.21 13.09
C LEU A 474 -14.95 1.68 13.00
N THR A 475 -13.76 1.17 12.71
CA THR A 475 -13.48 -0.26 12.70
C THR A 475 -13.77 -0.89 14.05
N ALA A 476 -13.31 -0.29 15.15
CA ALA A 476 -13.59 -0.77 16.50
C ALA A 476 -15.10 -0.87 16.78
N LEU A 477 -15.88 0.14 16.36
CA LEU A 477 -17.33 0.14 16.53
C LEU A 477 -18.02 -0.94 15.69
N ILE A 478 -17.59 -1.14 14.44
CA ILE A 478 -18.12 -2.19 13.56
C ILE A 478 -17.79 -3.56 14.14
N ALA A 479 -16.54 -3.80 14.54
CA ALA A 479 -16.07 -5.06 15.12
C ALA A 479 -16.90 -5.44 16.37
N PHE A 480 -17.06 -4.49 17.29
CA PHE A 480 -17.90 -4.63 18.47
C PHE A 480 -19.36 -4.97 18.13
N SER A 481 -19.97 -4.22 17.22
CA SER A 481 -21.39 -4.37 16.89
C SER A 481 -21.67 -5.66 16.13
N THR A 482 -20.78 -6.05 15.22
CA THR A 482 -20.88 -7.28 14.43
C THR A 482 -20.69 -8.51 15.30
N ALA A 483 -19.69 -8.53 16.19
CA ALA A 483 -19.48 -9.64 17.12
C ALA A 483 -20.66 -9.80 18.09
N ALA A 484 -21.20 -8.68 18.61
CA ALA A 484 -22.43 -8.71 19.38
C ALA A 484 -23.58 -9.33 18.55
N LEU A 485 -23.83 -8.84 17.34
CA LEU A 485 -24.88 -9.38 16.48
C LEU A 485 -24.72 -10.89 16.22
N PHE A 486 -23.51 -11.37 15.95
CA PHE A 486 -23.26 -12.80 15.72
C PHE A 486 -23.44 -13.63 17.00
N ALA A 487 -23.04 -13.11 18.15
CA ALA A 487 -23.33 -13.74 19.43
C ALA A 487 -24.85 -13.84 19.68
N LEU A 488 -25.65 -12.82 19.30
CA LEU A 488 -27.11 -12.86 19.36
C LEU A 488 -27.68 -13.99 18.50
N VAL A 489 -27.21 -14.09 17.24
CA VAL A 489 -27.65 -15.12 16.30
C VAL A 489 -27.31 -16.51 16.83
N LEU A 490 -26.10 -16.71 17.35
CA LEU A 490 -25.67 -17.99 17.91
C LEU A 490 -26.41 -18.35 19.19
N TRP A 491 -26.71 -17.38 20.06
CA TRP A 491 -27.48 -17.58 21.29
C TRP A 491 -28.86 -18.19 20.99
N TYR A 492 -29.60 -17.62 20.04
CA TYR A 492 -30.97 -18.06 19.73
C TYR A 492 -31.03 -19.21 18.73
N LEU A 493 -30.23 -19.19 17.65
CA LEU A 493 -30.35 -20.15 16.54
C LEU A 493 -29.39 -21.35 16.67
N ARG A 494 -28.40 -21.31 17.59
CA ARG A 494 -27.46 -22.40 17.85
C ARG A 494 -26.84 -22.96 16.57
N THR A 495 -27.03 -24.24 16.27
CA THR A 495 -26.50 -24.90 15.06
C THR A 495 -26.97 -24.24 13.76
N ALA A 496 -28.23 -23.81 13.68
CA ALA A 496 -28.72 -23.12 12.48
C ALA A 496 -28.02 -21.76 12.30
N GLY A 497 -27.78 -21.04 13.41
CA GLY A 497 -27.01 -19.80 13.42
C GLY A 497 -25.56 -20.02 12.98
N LEU A 498 -24.92 -21.08 13.47
CA LEU A 498 -23.56 -21.45 13.08
C LEU A 498 -23.45 -21.73 11.58
N LEU A 499 -24.39 -22.52 11.02
CA LEU A 499 -24.41 -22.84 9.59
C LEU A 499 -24.69 -21.60 8.73
N LEU A 500 -25.58 -20.72 9.17
CA LEU A 500 -25.86 -19.44 8.52
C LEU A 500 -24.59 -18.57 8.45
N LEU A 501 -23.91 -18.41 9.58
CA LEU A 501 -22.68 -17.62 9.69
C LEU A 501 -21.54 -18.21 8.87
N LEU A 502 -21.39 -19.54 8.86
CA LEU A 502 -20.42 -20.22 8.01
C LEU A 502 -20.73 -20.00 6.53
N GLY A 503 -22.01 -20.07 6.14
CA GLY A 503 -22.47 -19.75 4.78
C GLY A 503 -22.15 -18.31 4.39
N LEU A 504 -22.31 -17.36 5.31
CA LEU A 504 -21.95 -15.95 5.13
C LEU A 504 -20.44 -15.78 4.90
N VAL A 505 -19.60 -16.44 5.70
CA VAL A 505 -18.13 -16.44 5.52
C VAL A 505 -17.75 -16.97 4.14
N ILE A 506 -18.30 -18.11 3.73
CA ILE A 506 -18.00 -18.70 2.42
C ILE A 506 -18.45 -17.76 1.29
N ALA A 507 -19.67 -17.23 1.37
CA ALA A 507 -20.22 -16.34 0.34
C ALA A 507 -19.38 -15.07 0.19
N THR A 508 -19.02 -14.42 1.30
CA THR A 508 -18.22 -13.19 1.30
C THR A 508 -16.81 -13.43 0.76
N LEU A 509 -16.12 -14.50 1.18
CA LEU A 509 -14.80 -14.85 0.64
C LEU A 509 -14.83 -15.14 -0.87
N LEU A 510 -15.89 -15.79 -1.37
CA LEU A 510 -16.06 -16.03 -2.80
C LEU A 510 -16.31 -14.72 -3.58
N LEU A 511 -17.18 -13.86 -3.06
CA LEU A 511 -17.49 -12.55 -3.64
C LEU A 511 -16.26 -11.64 -3.64
N SER A 512 -15.54 -11.57 -2.53
CA SER A 512 -14.32 -10.78 -2.38
C SER A 512 -13.21 -11.29 -3.30
N GLY A 513 -13.05 -12.61 -3.41
CA GLY A 513 -12.11 -13.24 -4.33
C GLY A 513 -12.43 -12.98 -5.81
N ARG A 514 -13.72 -12.86 -6.18
CA ARG A 514 -14.13 -12.44 -7.54
C ARG A 514 -13.83 -10.97 -7.77
N TRP A 515 -14.20 -10.10 -6.83
CA TRP A 515 -13.98 -8.66 -6.95
C TRP A 515 -12.50 -8.28 -6.99
N HIS A 516 -11.68 -8.93 -6.18
CA HIS A 516 -10.23 -8.75 -6.17
C HIS A 516 -9.60 -9.14 -7.50
N ARG A 517 -9.97 -10.31 -8.06
CA ARG A 517 -9.51 -10.75 -9.37
C ARG A 517 -9.91 -9.78 -10.48
N ARG A 518 -11.13 -9.23 -10.42
CA ARG A 518 -11.60 -8.20 -11.35
C ARG A 518 -10.77 -6.92 -11.28
N ARG A 519 -10.50 -6.41 -10.07
CA ARG A 519 -9.65 -5.23 -9.87
C ARG A 519 -8.22 -5.46 -10.40
N GLN A 520 -7.60 -6.59 -10.08
CA GLN A 520 -6.25 -6.91 -10.58
C GLN A 520 -6.21 -7.02 -12.11
N ALA A 521 -7.22 -7.64 -12.73
CA ALA A 521 -7.31 -7.72 -14.19
C ALA A 521 -7.46 -6.33 -14.85
N GLN A 522 -8.17 -5.41 -14.21
CA GLN A 522 -8.30 -4.03 -14.68
C GLN A 522 -6.98 -3.27 -14.56
N THR A 523 -6.35 -3.27 -13.37
CA THR A 523 -5.11 -2.52 -13.13
C THR A 523 -3.92 -3.06 -13.92
N SER A 524 -3.75 -4.38 -14.00
CA SER A 524 -2.59 -5.01 -14.66
C SER A 524 -2.49 -4.74 -16.17
N ILE A 525 -3.60 -4.38 -16.82
CA ILE A 525 -3.64 -4.11 -18.26
C ILE A 525 -3.87 -2.62 -18.56
N GLN A 526 -4.61 -1.89 -17.70
CA GLN A 526 -4.78 -0.44 -17.84
C GLN A 526 -3.45 0.32 -17.73
N VAL A 527 -2.56 -0.05 -16.79
CA VAL A 527 -1.28 0.66 -16.61
C VAL A 527 -0.36 0.51 -17.83
N PRO A 528 -0.07 -0.71 -18.35
CA PRO A 528 0.72 -0.86 -19.57
C PRO A 528 0.06 -0.24 -20.80
N LEU A 529 -1.27 -0.22 -20.88
CA LEU A 529 -2.00 0.38 -21.99
C LEU A 529 -1.94 1.92 -21.94
N ALA A 530 -2.07 2.52 -20.75
CA ALA A 530 -1.89 3.95 -20.56
C ALA A 530 -0.48 4.38 -20.96
N GLU A 531 0.55 3.72 -20.43
CA GLU A 531 1.96 3.98 -20.76
C GLU A 531 2.24 3.79 -22.27
N ARG A 532 1.67 2.74 -22.88
CA ARG A 532 1.77 2.47 -24.32
C ARG A 532 1.12 3.57 -25.15
N SER A 533 -0.09 4.00 -24.77
CA SER A 533 -0.84 5.05 -25.48
C SER A 533 -0.15 6.41 -25.37
N GLU A 534 0.48 6.70 -24.23
CA GLU A 534 1.28 7.92 -24.06
C GLU A 534 2.57 7.86 -24.88
N ALA A 535 3.28 6.73 -24.85
CA ALA A 535 4.46 6.50 -25.68
C ALA A 535 4.16 6.57 -27.18
N LEU A 536 2.95 6.18 -27.63
CA LEU A 536 2.49 6.36 -29.00
C LEU A 536 2.56 7.83 -29.42
N PHE A 537 1.90 8.70 -28.65
CA PHE A 537 1.79 10.11 -28.95
C PHE A 537 3.15 10.82 -28.94
N VAL A 538 3.98 10.53 -27.95
CA VAL A 538 5.35 11.07 -27.87
C VAL A 538 6.19 10.60 -29.06
N THR A 539 6.17 9.30 -29.38
CA THR A 539 6.95 8.75 -30.50
C THR A 539 6.49 9.31 -31.84
N LEU A 540 5.18 9.47 -32.05
CA LEU A 540 4.63 10.04 -33.27
C LEU A 540 4.96 11.52 -33.42
N ALA A 541 4.85 12.30 -32.34
CA ALA A 541 5.29 13.69 -32.33
C ALA A 541 6.78 13.79 -32.70
N ASP A 542 7.64 12.97 -32.11
CA ASP A 542 9.07 12.95 -32.43
C ASP A 542 9.35 12.57 -33.89
N VAL A 543 8.62 11.60 -34.43
CA VAL A 543 8.70 11.19 -35.83
C VAL A 543 8.30 12.34 -36.76
N LEU A 544 7.21 13.05 -36.47
CA LEU A 544 6.73 14.17 -37.27
C LEU A 544 7.68 15.37 -37.20
N ALA A 545 8.14 15.75 -36.01
CA ALA A 545 9.12 16.81 -35.82
C ALA A 545 10.45 16.51 -36.54
N ALA A 546 10.95 15.28 -36.44
CA ALA A 546 12.17 14.88 -37.15
C ALA A 546 11.97 14.84 -38.68
N SER A 547 10.76 14.52 -39.15
CA SER A 547 10.44 14.48 -40.59
C SER A 547 10.32 15.88 -41.21
N ALA A 548 10.13 16.92 -40.40
CA ALA A 548 10.10 18.32 -40.82
C ALA A 548 11.43 18.80 -41.44
N SER A 549 12.53 18.08 -41.20
CA SER A 549 13.82 18.35 -41.86
C SER A 549 13.81 18.00 -43.35
N LEU A 550 12.86 17.16 -43.80
CA LEU A 550 12.67 16.72 -45.20
C LEU A 550 13.94 16.16 -45.88
N ARG A 551 14.88 15.63 -45.08
CA ARG A 551 16.10 15.00 -45.59
C ARG A 551 15.81 13.53 -45.91
N PRO A 552 16.22 12.99 -47.07
CA PRO A 552 15.91 11.61 -47.46
C PRO A 552 16.41 10.56 -46.45
N THR A 553 17.60 10.76 -45.90
CA THR A 553 18.17 9.89 -44.85
C THR A 553 17.37 9.94 -43.55
N ALA A 554 16.84 11.12 -43.18
CA ALA A 554 15.99 11.30 -42.00
C ALA A 554 14.63 10.63 -42.22
N LEU A 555 13.96 10.87 -43.36
CA LEU A 555 12.67 10.26 -43.69
C LEU A 555 12.73 8.73 -43.72
N ALA A 556 13.77 8.15 -44.35
CA ALA A 556 13.98 6.71 -44.37
C ALA A 556 14.30 6.13 -42.98
N SER A 557 14.92 6.89 -42.09
CA SER A 557 15.15 6.49 -40.69
C SER A 557 13.85 6.50 -39.89
N GLN A 558 13.01 7.53 -40.04
CA GLN A 558 11.73 7.64 -39.34
C GLN A 558 10.71 6.61 -39.83
N LEU A 559 10.68 6.32 -41.13
CA LEU A 559 9.84 5.26 -41.69
C LEU A 559 10.18 3.88 -41.10
N ARG A 560 11.48 3.57 -40.94
CA ARG A 560 11.93 2.33 -40.28
C ARG A 560 11.50 2.30 -38.80
N ARG A 561 11.62 3.42 -38.10
CA ARG A 561 11.22 3.57 -36.70
C ARG A 561 9.72 3.35 -36.52
N CYS A 562 8.90 3.97 -37.39
CA CYS A 562 7.44 3.81 -37.42
C CYS A 562 7.03 2.36 -37.71
N ARG A 563 7.65 1.71 -38.72
CA ARG A 563 7.40 0.29 -39.05
C ARG A 563 7.78 -0.66 -37.91
N GLN A 564 8.91 -0.44 -37.24
CA GLN A 564 9.33 -1.24 -36.10
C GLN A 564 8.32 -1.13 -34.95
N TRP A 565 7.83 0.09 -34.70
CA TRP A 565 6.84 0.35 -33.65
C TRP A 565 5.48 -0.27 -34.00
N ARG A 566 5.00 -0.12 -35.23
CA ARG A 566 3.77 -0.75 -35.73
C ARG A 566 3.82 -2.28 -35.62
N ARG A 567 4.94 -2.92 -35.95
CA ARG A 567 5.11 -4.38 -35.79
C ARG A 567 4.96 -4.82 -34.34
N ARG A 568 5.58 -4.09 -33.40
CA ARG A 568 5.42 -4.34 -31.94
C ARG A 568 3.97 -4.15 -31.46
N GLN A 569 3.18 -3.32 -32.14
CA GLN A 569 1.78 -3.02 -31.77
C GLN A 569 0.79 -4.07 -32.29
N ILE A 570 1.03 -4.62 -33.49
CA ILE A 570 0.14 -5.59 -34.16
C ILE A 570 0.12 -6.96 -33.46
N ASP A 571 1.15 -7.32 -32.70
CA ASP A 571 1.20 -8.58 -31.94
C ASP A 571 0.39 -8.57 -30.63
N SER A 572 -0.27 -7.46 -30.28
CA SER A 572 -1.12 -7.36 -29.08
C SER A 572 -2.51 -7.99 -29.27
N ARG A 573 -2.57 -9.30 -29.57
CA ARG A 573 -3.82 -10.09 -29.49
C ARG A 573 -4.51 -9.97 -28.13
N SER A 574 -3.76 -9.64 -27.07
CA SER A 574 -4.21 -9.48 -25.69
C SER A 574 -5.19 -8.31 -25.45
N GLY A 575 -5.08 -7.21 -26.20
CA GLY A 575 -5.95 -6.03 -26.00
C GLY A 575 -7.39 -6.24 -26.48
N PHE A 576 -7.54 -6.91 -27.64
CA PHE A 576 -8.86 -7.22 -28.20
C PHE A 576 -9.57 -8.37 -27.47
N SER A 577 -8.83 -9.34 -26.92
CA SER A 577 -9.41 -10.38 -26.05
C SER A 577 -9.92 -9.81 -24.73
N LEU A 578 -9.23 -8.81 -24.17
CA LEU A 578 -9.67 -8.14 -22.93
C LEU A 578 -10.99 -7.40 -23.13
N ALA A 579 -11.11 -6.65 -24.21
CA ALA A 579 -12.32 -5.87 -24.49
C ALA A 579 -13.59 -6.74 -24.57
N ARG A 580 -13.46 -8.00 -25.03
CA ARG A 580 -14.56 -8.98 -25.05
C ARG A 580 -14.84 -9.62 -23.68
N SER A 581 -13.93 -9.49 -22.72
CA SER A 581 -14.04 -10.04 -21.36
C SER A 581 -14.42 -8.99 -20.31
N MET A 582 -14.61 -7.73 -20.70
CA MET A 582 -15.03 -6.67 -19.78
C MET A 582 -16.52 -6.81 -19.45
N ASP A 583 -16.84 -6.79 -18.15
CA ASP A 583 -18.23 -6.83 -17.64
C ASP A 583 -19.05 -5.60 -18.06
N ASP A 584 -18.38 -4.47 -18.35
CA ASP A 584 -18.98 -3.26 -18.91
C ASP A 584 -18.83 -3.27 -20.44
N PRO A 585 -19.90 -3.59 -21.18
CA PRO A 585 -19.85 -3.70 -22.64
C PRO A 585 -19.54 -2.34 -23.30
N GLU A 586 -19.96 -1.22 -22.71
CA GLU A 586 -19.68 0.11 -23.26
C GLU A 586 -18.19 0.46 -23.13
N ARG A 587 -17.57 0.14 -21.99
CA ARG A 587 -16.12 0.30 -21.81
C ARG A 587 -15.32 -0.68 -22.66
N GLY A 588 -15.79 -1.92 -22.80
CA GLY A 588 -15.21 -2.91 -23.71
C GLY A 588 -15.18 -2.38 -25.15
N ASP A 589 -16.31 -1.89 -25.65
CA ASP A 589 -16.41 -1.29 -26.98
C ASP A 589 -15.55 -0.03 -27.14
N ALA A 590 -15.50 0.82 -26.11
CA ALA A 590 -14.63 1.98 -26.07
C ALA A 590 -13.15 1.58 -26.21
N LEU A 591 -12.72 0.51 -25.54
CA LEU A 591 -11.37 -0.03 -25.64
C LEU A 591 -11.07 -0.62 -27.03
N VAL A 592 -12.02 -1.34 -27.64
CA VAL A 592 -11.87 -1.83 -29.04
C VAL A 592 -11.68 -0.66 -30.00
N ARG A 593 -12.48 0.40 -29.84
CA ARG A 593 -12.41 1.61 -30.67
C ARG A 593 -11.09 2.35 -30.48
N LEU A 594 -10.62 2.46 -29.24
CA LEU A 594 -9.31 3.03 -28.92
C LEU A 594 -8.19 2.28 -29.67
N LEU A 595 -8.07 0.96 -29.47
CA LEU A 595 -7.03 0.13 -30.09
C LEU A 595 -7.10 0.17 -31.64
N ARG A 596 -8.31 0.21 -32.19
CA ARG A 596 -8.51 0.32 -33.64
C ARG A 596 -8.03 1.68 -34.16
N ASN A 597 -8.32 2.76 -33.43
CA ASN A 597 -7.89 4.11 -33.81
C ASN A 597 -6.38 4.29 -33.66
N GLU A 598 -5.74 3.76 -32.62
CA GLU A 598 -4.27 3.76 -32.49
C GLU A 598 -3.60 3.04 -33.68
N LYS A 599 -4.15 1.88 -34.10
CA LYS A 599 -3.66 1.14 -35.26
C LYS A 599 -3.83 1.93 -36.57
N ARG A 600 -4.94 2.65 -36.72
CA ARG A 600 -5.20 3.53 -37.87
C ARG A 600 -4.23 4.72 -37.90
N LEU A 601 -4.02 5.37 -36.75
CA LEU A 601 -3.11 6.49 -36.59
C LEU A 601 -1.68 6.12 -37.05
N LEU A 602 -1.18 4.95 -36.63
CA LEU A 602 0.12 4.45 -37.07
C LEU A 602 0.21 4.16 -38.57
N ALA A 603 -0.82 3.55 -39.13
CA ALA A 603 -0.86 3.22 -40.55
C ALA A 603 -0.87 4.50 -41.41
N LEU A 604 -1.54 5.54 -40.93
CA LEU A 604 -1.61 6.83 -41.60
C LEU A 604 -0.25 7.54 -41.60
N VAL A 605 0.45 7.60 -40.46
CA VAL A 605 1.81 8.16 -40.39
C VAL A 605 2.80 7.37 -41.25
N GLU A 606 2.70 6.04 -41.27
CA GLU A 606 3.52 5.21 -42.15
C GLU A 606 3.27 5.53 -43.62
N GLY A 607 2.01 5.59 -44.06
CA GLY A 607 1.66 5.91 -45.44
C GLY A 607 2.10 7.31 -45.88
N MET A 608 2.02 8.29 -44.98
CA MET A 608 2.58 9.63 -45.21
C MET A 608 4.09 9.60 -45.44
N LEU A 609 4.83 8.88 -44.59
CA LEU A 609 6.29 8.77 -44.70
C LEU A 609 6.69 8.00 -45.96
N GLU A 610 5.93 6.96 -46.35
CA GLU A 610 6.14 6.23 -47.61
C GLU A 610 6.02 7.17 -48.81
N ARG A 611 4.92 7.94 -48.90
CA ARG A 611 4.72 8.94 -49.97
C ARG A 611 5.86 9.96 -50.05
N LEU A 612 6.33 10.45 -48.90
CA LEU A 612 7.45 11.39 -48.83
C LEU A 612 8.78 10.78 -49.29
N VAL A 613 9.03 9.51 -48.92
CA VAL A 613 10.25 8.79 -49.33
C VAL A 613 10.22 8.46 -50.83
N GLU A 614 9.06 8.04 -51.34
CA GLU A 614 8.85 7.69 -52.76
C GLU A 614 9.00 8.92 -53.66
N HIS A 615 8.37 10.04 -53.30
CA HIS A 615 8.54 11.31 -54.02
C HIS A 615 10.01 11.77 -54.08
N HIS A 616 10.79 11.56 -53.02
CA HIS A 616 12.20 11.92 -53.00
C HIS A 616 13.09 10.94 -53.79
N ARG A 617 12.60 9.72 -54.04
CA ARG A 617 13.29 8.67 -54.79
C ARG A 617 13.08 8.80 -56.30
N ASP A 618 11.87 9.19 -56.72
CA ASP A 618 11.44 9.14 -58.12
C ASP A 618 11.72 10.42 -58.93
N LEU A 619 12.31 11.46 -58.33
CA LEU A 619 13.02 12.60 -58.97
C LEU A 619 12.49 13.06 -60.35
N LEU A 620 11.23 13.52 -60.42
CA LEU A 620 10.74 14.22 -61.63
C LEU A 620 10.54 15.73 -61.42
N THR A 621 10.23 16.21 -60.20
CA THR A 621 10.19 17.65 -59.86
C THR A 621 10.45 17.90 -58.37
N PRO A 622 11.43 18.74 -57.98
CA PRO A 622 11.65 19.10 -56.58
C PRO A 622 10.58 20.08 -56.08
N LEU A 623 10.18 19.94 -54.81
CA LEU A 623 9.29 20.89 -54.13
C LEU A 623 9.90 22.30 -54.15
N ALA A 624 9.10 23.30 -54.52
CA ALA A 624 9.54 24.70 -54.48
C ALA A 624 9.86 25.14 -53.04
N PRO A 625 10.78 26.09 -52.82
CA PRO A 625 11.14 26.55 -51.47
C PRO A 625 9.94 26.98 -50.60
N GLY A 626 8.93 27.62 -51.20
CA GLY A 626 7.69 27.98 -50.52
C GLY A 626 6.80 26.79 -50.15
N GLN A 627 6.81 25.72 -50.95
CA GLN A 627 6.09 24.47 -50.65
C GLN A 627 6.76 23.70 -49.50
N VAL A 628 8.09 23.64 -49.50
CA VAL A 628 8.90 23.03 -48.43
C VAL A 628 8.64 23.71 -47.09
N GLN A 629 8.61 25.06 -47.07
CA GLN A 629 8.34 25.82 -45.85
C GLN A 629 6.92 25.58 -45.32
N ARG A 630 5.90 25.54 -46.19
CA ARG A 630 4.51 25.26 -45.80
C ARG A 630 4.35 23.86 -45.19
N LEU A 631 4.95 22.85 -45.83
CA LEU A 631 4.90 21.47 -45.34
C LEU A 631 5.61 21.31 -43.99
N ARG A 632 6.78 21.95 -43.83
CA ARG A 632 7.51 21.98 -42.54
C ARG A 632 6.64 22.58 -41.43
N SER A 633 6.03 23.74 -41.66
CA SER A 633 5.17 24.39 -40.67
C SER A 633 3.97 23.52 -40.29
N CYS A 634 3.35 22.84 -41.25
CA CYS A 634 2.24 21.91 -40.98
C CYS A 634 2.70 20.73 -40.10
N LEU A 635 3.85 20.12 -40.39
CA LEU A 635 4.40 19.00 -39.62
C LEU A 635 4.76 19.39 -38.19
N GLU A 636 5.35 20.58 -37.99
CA GLU A 636 5.70 21.09 -36.65
C GLU A 636 4.47 21.40 -35.80
N LEU A 637 3.46 22.08 -36.37
CA LEU A 637 2.21 22.40 -35.67
C LEU A 637 1.43 21.15 -35.31
N VAL A 638 1.34 20.19 -36.23
CA VAL A 638 0.66 18.91 -35.99
C VAL A 638 1.42 18.09 -34.94
N SER A 639 2.75 18.04 -35.01
CA SER A 639 3.58 17.41 -33.98
C SER A 639 3.33 17.99 -32.58
N GLN A 640 3.22 19.31 -32.46
CA GLN A 640 2.95 19.98 -31.18
C GLN A 640 1.54 19.66 -30.67
N ALA A 641 0.54 19.65 -31.55
CA ALA A 641 -0.84 19.35 -31.21
C ALA A 641 -1.04 17.89 -30.74
N ILE A 642 -0.29 16.93 -31.29
CA ILE A 642 -0.38 15.50 -30.92
C ILE A 642 0.33 15.19 -29.60
N ARG A 643 1.38 15.94 -29.26
CA ARG A 643 2.21 15.69 -28.07
C ARG A 643 1.44 15.88 -26.76
N HIS A 644 0.45 16.78 -26.75
CA HIS A 644 -0.36 17.09 -25.56
C HIS A 644 -1.86 17.11 -25.88
N PRO A 645 -2.48 15.95 -26.13
CA PRO A 645 -3.87 15.88 -26.57
C PRO A 645 -4.89 16.23 -25.47
N ALA A 646 -4.44 16.49 -24.23
CA ALA A 646 -5.29 16.62 -23.03
C ALA A 646 -5.38 18.04 -22.43
N GLU A 647 -4.65 19.03 -22.96
CA GLU A 647 -4.81 20.43 -22.51
C GLU A 647 -5.97 21.10 -23.29
N ARG A 648 -7.17 21.10 -22.71
CA ARG A 648 -8.40 21.60 -23.38
C ARG A 648 -8.26 22.99 -24.01
N ASP A 649 -7.46 23.89 -23.45
CA ASP A 649 -7.35 25.27 -23.95
C ASP A 649 -6.13 25.47 -24.89
N SER A 650 -4.92 25.08 -24.48
CA SER A 650 -3.69 25.23 -25.30
C SER A 650 -3.73 24.38 -26.58
N CYS A 651 -4.25 23.15 -26.50
CA CYS A 651 -4.32 22.24 -27.64
C CYS A 651 -5.36 22.70 -28.67
N ALA A 652 -6.46 23.33 -28.25
CA ALA A 652 -7.48 23.86 -29.15
C ALA A 652 -6.91 24.99 -30.03
N THR A 653 -6.09 25.87 -29.44
CA THR A 653 -5.43 26.96 -30.18
C THR A 653 -4.39 26.43 -31.17
N LEU A 654 -3.51 25.51 -30.74
CA LEU A 654 -2.51 24.89 -31.62
C LEU A 654 -3.15 24.10 -32.76
N ARG A 655 -4.26 23.42 -32.49
CA ARG A 655 -5.02 22.69 -33.49
C ARG A 655 -5.71 23.61 -34.48
N ALA A 656 -6.33 24.70 -34.01
CA ALA A 656 -6.91 25.71 -34.90
C ALA A 656 -5.84 26.32 -35.81
N ALA A 657 -4.64 26.59 -35.28
CA ALA A 657 -3.51 27.06 -36.06
C ALA A 657 -3.03 26.02 -37.10
N ALA A 658 -2.93 24.74 -36.72
CA ALA A 658 -2.58 23.66 -37.63
C ALA A 658 -3.61 23.50 -38.78
N ILE A 659 -4.90 23.52 -38.45
CA ILE A 659 -6.00 23.43 -39.44
C ILE A 659 -5.96 24.64 -40.39
N ALA A 660 -5.81 25.85 -39.86
CA ALA A 660 -5.72 27.06 -40.68
C ALA A 660 -4.51 27.01 -41.63
N SER A 661 -3.35 26.53 -41.15
CA SER A 661 -2.13 26.38 -41.96
C SER A 661 -2.31 25.36 -43.10
N MET A 662 -2.96 24.23 -42.81
CA MET A 662 -3.26 23.21 -43.83
C MET A 662 -4.29 23.70 -44.86
N GLN A 663 -5.35 24.40 -44.42
CA GLN A 663 -6.34 24.99 -45.32
C GLN A 663 -5.74 26.07 -46.22
N GLN A 664 -4.86 26.92 -45.68
CA GLN A 664 -4.15 27.92 -46.46
C GLN A 664 -3.22 27.28 -47.50
N THR A 665 -2.51 26.21 -47.12
CA THR A 665 -1.67 25.44 -48.04
C THR A 665 -2.52 24.83 -49.16
N ARG A 666 -3.64 24.18 -48.81
CA ARG A 666 -4.60 23.61 -49.77
C ARG A 666 -5.15 24.64 -50.76
N LEU A 667 -5.58 25.81 -50.28
CA LEU A 667 -6.08 26.89 -51.14
C LEU A 667 -5.01 27.43 -52.08
N THR A 668 -3.76 27.46 -51.63
CA THR A 668 -2.62 27.92 -52.44
C THR A 668 -2.32 26.95 -53.58
N GLU A 669 -2.27 25.65 -53.29
CA GLU A 669 -1.99 24.63 -54.32
C GLU A 669 -3.17 24.47 -55.30
N LEU A 670 -4.42 24.58 -54.84
CA LEU A 670 -5.60 24.57 -55.73
C LEU A 670 -5.63 25.76 -56.70
N LYS A 671 -5.17 26.95 -56.25
CA LYS A 671 -5.07 28.14 -57.10
C LYS A 671 -3.90 28.06 -58.09
N ALA A 672 -2.85 27.31 -57.77
CA ALA A 672 -1.69 27.11 -58.64
C ALA A 672 -2.00 26.23 -59.87
N GLY A 673 -3.07 25.43 -59.83
CA GLY A 673 -3.61 24.70 -60.99
C GLY A 673 -2.85 23.45 -61.43
N ASP A 674 -1.74 23.11 -60.77
CA ASP A 674 -0.91 21.94 -61.11
C ASP A 674 -1.37 20.69 -60.32
N LEU A 675 -2.39 20.01 -60.86
CA LEU A 675 -3.10 18.89 -60.20
C LEU A 675 -2.96 17.54 -60.93
N VAL A 676 -1.97 17.42 -61.81
CA VAL A 676 -1.66 16.18 -62.53
C VAL A 676 -1.24 15.07 -61.54
N ALA A 677 -1.48 13.81 -61.88
CA ALA A 677 -0.94 12.68 -61.12
C ALA A 677 0.58 12.83 -60.97
N ASP A 678 1.10 12.56 -59.77
CA ASP A 678 2.52 12.68 -59.40
C ASP A 678 3.12 14.10 -59.39
N SER A 679 2.28 15.14 -59.48
CA SER A 679 2.72 16.53 -59.29
C SER A 679 3.01 16.88 -57.81
N PRO A 680 3.94 17.81 -57.52
CA PRO A 680 4.20 18.31 -56.16
C PRO A 680 2.95 18.90 -55.49
N GLY A 681 2.09 19.57 -56.27
CA GLY A 681 0.82 20.12 -55.78
C GLY A 681 -0.14 19.02 -55.31
N ARG A 682 -0.27 17.92 -56.07
CA ARG A 682 -1.09 16.76 -55.69
C ARG A 682 -0.57 16.05 -54.44
N LEU A 683 0.75 15.90 -54.32
CA LEU A 683 1.39 15.33 -53.13
C LEU A 683 1.09 16.15 -51.87
N LEU A 684 1.23 17.47 -51.95
CA LEU A 684 0.94 18.37 -50.82
C LEU A 684 -0.52 18.30 -50.40
N LEU A 685 -1.45 18.22 -51.35
CA LEU A 685 -2.87 18.05 -51.05
C LEU A 685 -3.14 16.74 -50.29
N ASN A 686 -2.61 15.61 -50.78
CA ASN A 686 -2.75 14.33 -50.12
C ASN A 686 -2.16 14.34 -48.70
N LEU A 687 -0.96 14.93 -48.52
CA LEU A 687 -0.31 15.04 -47.20
C LEU A 687 -1.08 15.97 -46.25
N THR A 688 -1.71 17.04 -46.75
CA THR A 688 -2.56 17.90 -45.92
C THR A 688 -3.84 17.21 -45.49
N ASP A 689 -4.43 16.38 -46.35
CA ASP A 689 -5.61 15.58 -46.00
C ASP A 689 -5.25 14.49 -44.97
N ASP A 690 -4.08 13.84 -45.14
CA ASP A 690 -3.56 12.88 -44.15
C ASP A 690 -3.34 13.55 -42.78
N LEU A 691 -2.66 14.71 -42.75
CA LEU A 691 -2.41 15.45 -41.50
C LEU A 691 -3.70 15.90 -40.80
N LEU A 692 -4.73 16.23 -41.56
CA LEU A 692 -6.04 16.57 -41.02
C LEU A 692 -6.74 15.35 -40.41
N GLU A 693 -6.70 14.20 -41.09
CA GLU A 693 -7.22 12.94 -40.57
C GLU A 693 -6.43 12.48 -39.33
N LEU A 694 -5.12 12.74 -39.30
CA LEU A 694 -4.27 12.44 -38.16
C LEU A 694 -4.72 13.23 -36.92
N LEU A 695 -4.98 14.53 -37.04
CA LEU A 695 -5.49 15.35 -35.93
C LEU A 695 -6.87 14.89 -35.43
N THR A 696 -7.77 14.48 -36.32
CA THR A 696 -9.09 13.98 -35.92
C THR A 696 -9.00 12.62 -35.23
N LEU A 697 -8.14 11.72 -35.71
CA LEU A 697 -7.87 10.44 -35.05
C LEU A 697 -7.22 10.63 -33.68
N ALA A 698 -6.25 11.54 -33.55
CA ALA A 698 -5.60 11.84 -32.28
C ALA A 698 -6.60 12.34 -31.22
N GLU A 699 -7.54 13.21 -31.61
CA GLU A 699 -8.63 13.65 -30.73
C GLU A 699 -9.57 12.51 -30.38
N ALA A 700 -10.00 11.71 -31.35
CA ALA A 700 -10.86 10.57 -31.08
C ALA A 700 -10.19 9.61 -30.09
N ILE A 701 -8.90 9.33 -30.24
CA ILE A 701 -8.11 8.51 -29.30
C ILE A 701 -8.10 9.17 -27.91
N ALA A 702 -7.89 10.48 -27.80
CA ALA A 702 -7.93 11.19 -26.52
C ALA A 702 -9.30 11.10 -25.83
N GLN A 703 -10.39 11.23 -26.58
CA GLN A 703 -11.76 11.07 -26.06
C GLN A 703 -12.04 9.62 -25.63
N TRP A 704 -11.59 8.63 -26.40
CA TRP A 704 -11.73 7.23 -26.03
C TRP A 704 -10.86 6.86 -24.83
N ARG A 705 -9.67 7.45 -24.67
CA ARG A 705 -8.82 7.31 -23.47
C ARG A 705 -9.59 7.75 -22.21
N LEU A 706 -10.26 8.91 -22.26
CA LEU A 706 -11.10 9.38 -21.16
C LEU A 706 -12.25 8.40 -20.85
N LYS A 707 -12.96 7.91 -21.88
CA LYS A 707 -14.07 6.95 -21.71
C LYS A 707 -13.63 5.60 -21.12
N VAL A 708 -12.40 5.16 -21.38
CA VAL A 708 -11.84 3.90 -20.86
C VAL A 708 -11.20 4.10 -19.46
N GLY A 709 -11.16 5.33 -18.94
CA GLY A 709 -10.52 5.67 -17.67
C GLY A 709 -9.00 5.74 -17.74
N LEU A 710 -8.43 5.90 -18.94
CA LEU A 710 -7.01 6.13 -19.20
C LEU A 710 -6.75 7.64 -19.30
N SER A 711 -7.21 8.42 -18.32
CA SER A 711 -6.73 9.80 -18.18
C SER A 711 -5.23 9.78 -17.88
N ASP A 712 -4.50 10.83 -18.27
CA ASP A 712 -3.07 10.94 -17.95
C ASP A 712 -2.83 10.57 -16.49
N ALA A 713 -1.90 9.63 -16.27
CA ALA A 713 -1.53 9.13 -14.94
C ALA A 713 -0.96 10.23 -14.02
N SER A 714 -0.93 11.49 -14.49
CA SER A 714 -0.58 12.71 -13.79
C SER A 714 -1.78 13.60 -13.40
N ARG A 715 -3.05 13.24 -13.67
CA ARG A 715 -4.22 13.98 -13.15
C ARG A 715 -5.20 13.12 -12.34
N PRO A 716 -5.65 13.61 -11.18
CA PRO A 716 -6.64 12.92 -10.34
C PRO A 716 -7.97 12.79 -11.06
N SER A 717 -8.70 11.73 -10.72
CA SER A 717 -10.11 11.53 -11.05
C SER A 717 -10.96 12.70 -10.50
N GLU A 718 -11.18 13.73 -11.31
CA GLU A 718 -12.43 14.47 -11.26
C GLU A 718 -13.49 13.56 -11.89
N ASP A 719 -14.34 12.97 -11.05
CA ASP A 719 -15.74 12.71 -11.43
C ASP A 719 -16.54 12.28 -10.19
N ALA A 720 -17.21 13.27 -9.60
CA ALA A 720 -18.55 13.14 -9.06
C ALA A 720 -19.08 14.57 -8.84
N ASN A 721 -19.52 15.23 -9.92
CA ASN A 721 -20.37 16.40 -9.81
C ASN A 721 -21.82 15.93 -9.99
N PRO A 722 -22.64 15.79 -8.93
CA PRO A 722 -23.99 15.25 -9.03
C PRO A 722 -25.05 16.28 -9.45
N LEU A 723 -24.69 17.33 -10.18
CA LEU A 723 -25.59 18.46 -10.48
C LEU A 723 -26.06 18.57 -11.94
N LEU A 724 -26.08 17.47 -12.70
CA LEU A 724 -26.61 17.48 -14.08
C LEU A 724 -27.59 16.34 -14.41
N SER A 725 -28.31 15.82 -13.43
CA SER A 725 -29.40 14.87 -13.70
C SER A 725 -30.65 15.03 -12.81
N ALA A 726 -31.05 16.26 -12.51
CA ALA A 726 -32.45 16.63 -12.25
C ALA A 726 -32.60 18.16 -12.13
N ALA A 727 -33.24 18.77 -13.14
CA ALA A 727 -33.66 20.17 -13.23
C ALA A 727 -32.56 21.24 -13.40
#